data_AF-A0A179GSI8-F1
#
_entry.id   AF-A0A179GSI8-F1
#
_cell.length_a   1.000
_cell.length_b   1.000
_cell.length_c   1.000
_cell.angle_alpha   90.00
_cell.angle_beta   90.00
_cell.angle_gamma   90.00
#
_symmetry.space_group_name_H-M   'P 1'
#
loop_
_entity.id
_entity.type
_entity.pdbx_description
1 polymer ?
#
loop_
_entity_poly.entity_id
_entity_poly.type
_entity_poly.pdbx_seq_one_letter_code
_entity_poly.pdbx_strand_id
1 'polypeptide(L)'
;MCRFEYPKDGNRAKYSATISLKSKKTVDDEITAFFKEYMEFEDRAKLEGEDTVTRGEREKYLMQLRVISSWSGLTEDELLDLGRRKLASKISTKSHDCNQIFNLREHSEGIEINISKEKPDEFLLAVNPWVGSAGCQNPVRWPLVESVTVFIRAELLENGGIVLMDLPGEADSLESRSQVAKNAYQSLYQLLVVTPGDRALDNRTAMELIRDDQILDMETQCKISNHSIGIAVTKIDQMNWQTFLKSEWPDKEVPAELAAASGKFDTVQRSITETKGKIKHFKAVRQTNTDSWSPGELSTAKRQLRKLKKESNELQVNCRRQCIEARSQHTKQAFQRYFDDVRNQARSKTDPKVVTDLHVFPVSSHAQQGLAKDSPLGSFPDVQSTGFEALREWIIQGSLPKREAHADAILQRCHVLLDAVEGWAGYERQRVARLDESHLGAISMELTEEQSQLRSIYATKQLEETTEKFNKATKQDQQARNLFDVGEIMSLNQTFVKLVDNFQKSATGELLHWASFAACIRRKGGAYTTYTKPRRTHCWQARLHWFFWAPFALKWGQSFGPSLQNRFKRLEANVQAEVSRHIFAVSQSSKLPEVYKSLFRTRAYRVENLMCEYKSSVRASVSQYVMKGREIRSSSLDQLDNDFAPAYSEAQDVEGKGKMEGQAKAMRTHAARIRQSNVFTDRTKQIDRIEEFEHNLARDVCFVGTEQSEKAKCDTGLKNIIQNELSAWRLFWTPLKARLPESDPPEEDGDGLEDCENETKTKDKLNHVDHQSSIQQIPVRSAVPRKRASKTASSGPKKAAKRTADDGVRGVVLGKGQDQE
;
A
#
# COMPACT_ATOMS: atom_id res chain seq x y z
N MET A 1 -3.34 12.90 12.24
CA MET A 1 -2.76 12.32 11.00
C MET A 1 -2.86 13.35 9.88
N CYS A 2 -1.93 13.40 8.93
CA CYS A 2 -2.04 14.28 7.75
C CYS A 2 -2.23 13.46 6.47
N ARG A 3 -3.10 13.92 5.57
CA ARG A 3 -3.42 13.31 4.27
C ARG A 3 -3.18 14.34 3.17
N PHE A 4 -2.71 13.89 2.02
CA PHE A 4 -2.53 14.69 0.82
C PHE A 4 -3.35 14.10 -0.32
N GLU A 5 -4.29 14.88 -0.83
CA GLU A 5 -5.27 14.49 -1.85
C GLU A 5 -5.26 15.52 -3.00
N TYR A 6 -5.76 15.15 -4.17
CA TYR A 6 -6.01 16.15 -5.22
C TYR A 6 -7.34 16.90 -4.92
N PRO A 7 -7.45 18.21 -5.21
CA PRO A 7 -8.69 18.94 -4.99
C PRO A 7 -9.85 18.35 -5.81
N LYS A 8 -11.01 18.13 -5.19
CA LYS A 8 -12.24 17.77 -5.90
C LYS A 8 -12.73 18.95 -6.76
N ASP A 9 -13.38 18.64 -7.88
CA ASP A 9 -13.86 19.64 -8.84
C ASP A 9 -14.71 20.73 -8.19
N GLY A 10 -14.48 21.98 -8.60
CA GLY A 10 -15.14 23.17 -8.05
C GLY A 10 -14.28 23.98 -7.07
N ASN A 11 -13.28 23.39 -6.42
CA ASN A 11 -12.40 24.14 -5.52
C ASN A 11 -11.33 24.94 -6.30
N ARG A 12 -11.63 26.22 -6.54
CA ARG A 12 -10.78 27.13 -7.34
C ARG A 12 -9.46 27.49 -6.66
N ALA A 13 -9.43 27.56 -5.33
CA ALA A 13 -8.30 28.10 -4.57
C ALA A 13 -7.02 27.28 -4.75
N LYS A 14 -5.86 27.97 -4.67
CA LYS A 14 -4.56 27.33 -4.90
C LYS A 14 -4.07 26.45 -3.75
N TYR A 15 -4.40 26.80 -2.50
CA TYR A 15 -4.04 26.04 -1.31
C TYR A 15 -5.27 25.87 -0.41
N SER A 16 -5.62 24.64 -0.06
CA SER A 16 -6.75 24.38 0.83
C SER A 16 -6.55 23.12 1.67
N ALA A 17 -7.20 23.08 2.82
CA ALA A 17 -7.21 21.92 3.70
C ALA A 17 -8.52 21.85 4.52
N THR A 18 -8.89 20.63 4.89
CA THR A 18 -9.95 20.35 5.87
C THR A 18 -9.31 19.74 7.11
N ILE A 19 -9.62 20.31 8.28
CA ILE A 19 -9.14 19.82 9.58
C ILE A 19 -10.34 19.24 10.31
N SER A 20 -10.33 17.93 10.57
CA SER A 20 -11.38 17.24 11.33
C SER A 20 -10.92 17.08 12.78
N LEU A 21 -11.68 17.65 13.72
CA LEU A 21 -11.47 17.51 15.16
C LEU A 21 -12.15 16.24 15.69
N LYS A 22 -11.59 15.67 16.75
CA LYS A 22 -12.19 14.53 17.47
C LYS A 22 -13.57 14.90 18.04
N SER A 23 -14.45 13.89 18.20
CA SER A 23 -15.69 14.08 18.94
C SER A 23 -15.45 14.45 20.41
N LYS A 24 -16.40 15.17 21.03
CA LYS A 24 -16.33 15.49 22.46
C LYS A 24 -16.24 14.22 23.31
N LYS A 25 -17.03 13.20 22.98
CA LYS A 25 -17.04 11.91 23.66
C LYS A 25 -15.66 11.25 23.66
N THR A 26 -15.00 11.18 22.51
CA THR A 26 -13.65 10.60 22.38
C THR A 26 -12.65 11.31 23.30
N VAL A 27 -12.71 12.63 23.37
CA VAL A 27 -11.80 13.43 24.21
C VAL A 27 -12.11 13.25 25.70
N ASP A 28 -13.38 13.18 26.09
CA ASP A 28 -13.78 12.89 27.49
C ASP A 28 -13.31 11.52 27.96
N ASP A 29 -13.39 10.50 27.10
CA ASP A 29 -12.93 9.14 27.36
C ASP A 29 -11.38 9.10 27.51
N GLU A 30 -10.64 9.75 26.59
CA GLU A 30 -9.17 9.88 26.65
C GLU A 30 -8.68 10.57 27.94
N ILE A 31 -9.31 11.69 28.31
CA ILE A 31 -8.96 12.44 29.52
C ILE A 31 -9.27 11.62 30.78
N THR A 32 -10.41 10.93 30.80
CA THR A 32 -10.81 10.09 31.95
C THR A 32 -9.84 8.92 32.15
N ALA A 33 -9.39 8.29 31.07
CA ALA A 33 -8.35 7.26 31.11
C ALA A 33 -7.00 7.81 31.63
N PHE A 34 -6.57 8.97 31.13
CA PHE A 34 -5.34 9.64 31.57
C PHE A 34 -5.33 9.90 33.09
N PHE A 35 -6.37 10.53 33.64
CA PHE A 35 -6.41 10.85 35.06
C PHE A 35 -6.49 9.60 35.95
N LYS A 36 -7.13 8.52 35.47
CA LYS A 36 -7.09 7.23 36.15
C LYS A 36 -5.65 6.71 36.26
N GLU A 37 -4.92 6.63 35.13
CA GLU A 37 -3.52 6.17 35.12
C GLU A 37 -2.59 7.04 35.96
N TYR A 38 -2.77 8.37 35.93
CA TYR A 38 -1.93 9.30 36.68
C TYR A 38 -2.08 9.13 38.20
N MET A 39 -3.32 9.08 38.71
CA MET A 39 -3.54 8.93 40.17
C MET A 39 -3.02 7.57 40.66
N GLU A 40 -3.25 6.51 39.88
CA GLU A 40 -2.70 5.17 40.10
C GLU A 40 -1.16 5.10 40.08
N PHE A 41 -0.49 6.03 39.39
CA PHE A 41 0.96 6.17 39.39
C PHE A 41 1.43 6.94 40.64
N GLU A 42 0.79 8.08 40.95
CA GLU A 42 1.13 8.91 42.12
C GLU A 42 1.06 8.13 43.43
N ASP A 43 0.03 7.31 43.61
CA ASP A 43 -0.13 6.54 44.86
C ASP A 43 0.93 5.42 44.98
N ARG A 44 1.41 4.86 43.87
CA ARG A 44 2.52 3.89 43.88
C ARG A 44 3.88 4.55 44.11
N ALA A 45 4.14 5.70 43.49
CA ALA A 45 5.39 6.44 43.70
C ALA A 45 5.58 6.87 45.18
N LYS A 46 4.49 7.13 45.91
CA LYS A 46 4.52 7.39 47.36
C LYS A 46 4.85 6.15 48.20
N LEU A 47 4.42 4.96 47.77
CA LEU A 47 4.57 3.69 48.50
C LEU A 47 5.93 3.04 48.27
N GLU A 48 6.41 3.02 47.03
CA GLU A 48 7.63 2.31 46.61
C GLU A 48 8.85 3.24 46.47
N GLY A 49 8.65 4.56 46.52
CA GLY A 49 9.67 5.59 46.33
C GLY A 49 9.87 5.98 44.85
N GLU A 50 10.63 7.05 44.63
CA GLU A 50 10.97 7.54 43.28
C GLU A 50 12.44 7.26 42.95
N ASP A 51 12.63 6.65 41.77
CA ASP A 51 13.90 6.28 41.15
C ASP A 51 14.05 6.98 39.77
N THR A 52 15.08 6.62 39.00
CA THR A 52 15.28 7.19 37.65
C THR A 52 14.21 6.80 36.63
N VAL A 53 13.60 5.60 36.74
CA VAL A 53 12.56 5.11 35.82
C VAL A 53 11.24 5.81 36.11
N THR A 54 10.81 5.84 37.37
CA THR A 54 9.56 6.48 37.83
C THR A 54 9.59 7.99 37.64
N ARG A 55 10.71 8.67 37.88
CA ARG A 55 10.85 10.10 37.55
C ARG A 55 10.59 10.37 36.06
N GLY A 56 11.13 9.51 35.18
CA GLY A 56 10.86 9.59 33.74
C GLY A 56 9.39 9.36 33.37
N GLU A 57 8.64 8.54 34.13
CA GLU A 57 7.18 8.42 33.98
C GLU A 57 6.47 9.70 34.45
N ARG A 58 6.83 10.23 35.61
CA ARG A 58 6.25 11.47 36.18
C ARG A 58 6.39 12.64 35.21
N GLU A 59 7.58 12.85 34.66
CA GLU A 59 7.84 13.91 33.65
C GLU A 59 6.90 13.79 32.43
N LYS A 60 6.52 12.58 32.02
CA LYS A 60 5.61 12.33 30.90
C LYS A 60 4.17 12.65 31.23
N TYR A 61 3.69 12.25 32.40
CA TYR A 61 2.35 12.63 32.86
C TYR A 61 2.24 14.15 33.03
N LEU A 62 3.26 14.82 33.59
CA LEU A 62 3.31 16.27 33.69
C LEU A 62 3.33 16.95 32.30
N MET A 63 4.03 16.37 31.32
CA MET A 63 4.02 16.88 29.95
C MET A 63 2.64 16.71 29.29
N GLN A 64 1.93 15.61 29.54
CA GLN A 64 0.54 15.42 29.10
C GLN A 64 -0.43 16.37 29.82
N LEU A 65 -0.26 16.59 31.14
CA LEU A 65 -1.03 17.54 31.93
C LEU A 65 -0.88 18.97 31.39
N ARG A 66 0.34 19.38 31.03
CA ARG A 66 0.62 20.68 30.37
C ARG A 66 -0.03 20.81 29.00
N VAL A 67 -0.07 19.73 28.22
CA VAL A 67 -0.79 19.71 26.94
C VAL A 67 -2.29 19.88 27.17
N ILE A 68 -2.88 19.19 28.16
CA ILE A 68 -4.29 19.35 28.55
C ILE A 68 -4.59 20.77 29.05
N SER A 69 -3.73 21.32 29.92
CA SER A 69 -3.81 22.70 30.40
C SER A 69 -3.76 23.70 29.24
N SER A 70 -2.84 23.51 28.29
CA SER A 70 -2.65 24.42 27.17
C SER A 70 -3.86 24.50 26.21
N TRP A 71 -4.57 23.41 25.92
CA TRP A 71 -5.76 23.48 25.05
C TRP A 71 -7.05 23.77 25.82
N SER A 72 -7.17 23.36 27.09
CA SER A 72 -8.36 23.64 27.89
C SER A 72 -8.38 25.07 28.44
N GLY A 73 -7.21 25.65 28.71
CA GLY A 73 -7.06 26.92 29.43
C GLY A 73 -7.11 26.79 30.95
N LEU A 74 -7.33 25.59 31.48
CA LEU A 74 -7.38 25.31 32.93
C LEU A 74 -5.97 25.17 33.51
N THR A 75 -5.79 25.57 34.77
CA THR A 75 -4.53 25.40 35.51
C THR A 75 -4.24 23.93 35.85
N GLU A 76 -2.97 23.58 36.07
CA GLU A 76 -2.58 22.21 36.49
C GLU A 76 -3.32 21.79 37.77
N ASP A 77 -3.54 22.69 38.73
CA ASP A 77 -4.26 22.41 39.98
C ASP A 77 -5.76 22.11 39.77
N GLU A 78 -6.45 22.88 38.92
CA GLU A 78 -7.86 22.63 38.59
C GLU A 78 -8.06 21.29 37.87
N LEU A 79 -7.12 20.96 36.97
CA LEU A 79 -7.10 19.67 36.28
C LEU A 79 -6.92 18.51 37.28
N LEU A 80 -6.02 18.66 38.25
CA LEU A 80 -5.76 17.68 39.30
C LEU A 80 -6.96 17.51 40.26
N ASP A 81 -7.65 18.59 40.62
CA ASP A 81 -8.89 18.53 41.43
C ASP A 81 -10.01 17.77 40.68
N LEU A 82 -10.24 18.11 39.41
CA LEU A 82 -11.22 17.42 38.56
C LEU A 82 -10.88 15.93 38.39
N GLY A 83 -9.60 15.60 38.21
CA GLY A 83 -9.10 14.22 38.20
C GLY A 83 -9.41 13.47 39.50
N ARG A 84 -9.03 14.04 40.66
CA ARG A 84 -9.25 13.43 41.99
C ARG A 84 -10.73 13.20 42.29
N ARG A 85 -11.60 14.13 41.87
CA ARG A 85 -13.06 14.01 42.04
C ARG A 85 -13.73 13.06 41.05
N LYS A 86 -12.99 12.41 40.15
CA LYS A 86 -13.52 11.59 39.03
C LYS A 86 -14.47 12.39 38.11
N LEU A 87 -14.19 13.68 37.95
CA LEU A 87 -14.95 14.63 37.11
C LEU A 87 -14.13 15.09 35.88
N ALA A 88 -13.17 14.28 35.45
CA ALA A 88 -12.24 14.57 34.37
C ALA A 88 -12.93 14.90 33.03
N SER A 89 -14.05 14.24 32.70
CA SER A 89 -14.89 14.56 31.53
C SER A 89 -15.55 15.95 31.56
N LYS A 90 -15.50 16.69 32.68
CA LYS A 90 -15.93 18.10 32.73
C LYS A 90 -14.86 19.07 32.19
N ILE A 91 -13.63 18.61 31.94
CA ILE A 91 -12.53 19.44 31.41
C ILE A 91 -12.87 19.98 30.02
N SER A 92 -13.43 19.14 29.13
CA SER A 92 -13.89 19.58 27.79
C SER A 92 -14.93 20.70 27.89
N THR A 93 -15.95 20.53 28.75
CA THR A 93 -17.03 21.49 28.95
C THR A 93 -16.56 22.79 29.63
N LYS A 94 -15.53 22.73 30.47
CA LYS A 94 -14.92 23.90 31.13
C LYS A 94 -13.88 24.63 30.26
N SER A 95 -13.54 24.11 29.09
CA SER A 95 -12.50 24.69 28.25
C SER A 95 -12.88 26.08 27.72
N HIS A 96 -11.92 27.01 27.66
CA HIS A 96 -12.18 28.41 27.26
C HIS A 96 -12.74 28.53 25.83
N ASP A 97 -12.27 27.67 24.91
CA ASP A 97 -12.66 27.66 23.50
C ASP A 97 -13.74 26.60 23.17
N CYS A 98 -14.43 26.03 24.15
CA CYS A 98 -15.31 24.86 24.03
C CYS A 98 -16.18 24.83 22.75
N ASN A 99 -16.88 25.93 22.45
CA ASN A 99 -17.77 26.06 21.28
C ASN A 99 -17.06 26.04 19.91
N GLN A 100 -15.74 26.30 19.87
CA GLN A 100 -14.93 26.28 18.64
C GLN A 100 -14.29 24.91 18.39
N ILE A 101 -14.17 24.07 19.42
CA ILE A 101 -13.40 22.82 19.39
C ILE A 101 -14.25 21.56 19.60
N PHE A 102 -15.47 21.69 20.16
CA PHE A 102 -16.39 20.57 20.38
C PHE A 102 -17.79 20.86 19.82
N ASN A 103 -18.38 19.87 19.15
CA ASN A 103 -19.80 19.90 18.78
C ASN A 103 -20.64 19.69 20.04
N LEU A 104 -21.31 20.76 20.51
CA LEU A 104 -22.17 20.72 21.71
C LEU A 104 -23.61 20.29 21.45
N ARG A 105 -23.99 20.06 20.18
CA ARG A 105 -25.30 19.53 19.81
C ARG A 105 -25.27 18.02 19.69
N GLU A 106 -24.21 17.50 19.05
CA GLU A 106 -23.99 16.07 18.85
C GLU A 106 -22.60 15.69 19.36
N HIS A 107 -22.53 15.19 20.60
CA HIS A 107 -21.28 14.86 21.28
C HIS A 107 -20.52 13.68 20.65
N SER A 108 -21.18 12.89 19.80
CA SER A 108 -20.56 11.78 19.08
C SER A 108 -19.85 12.21 17.78
N GLU A 109 -20.06 13.43 17.31
CA GLU A 109 -19.46 13.97 16.10
C GLU A 109 -18.36 15.00 16.37
N GLY A 110 -17.41 15.11 15.43
CA GLY A 110 -16.37 16.12 15.42
C GLY A 110 -16.83 17.46 14.82
N ILE A 111 -15.92 18.44 14.78
CA ILE A 111 -16.07 19.67 13.99
C ILE A 111 -15.10 19.61 12.81
N GLU A 112 -15.55 20.02 11.63
CA GLU A 112 -14.67 20.24 10.47
C GLU A 112 -14.39 21.73 10.23
N ILE A 113 -13.11 22.06 10.04
CA ILE A 113 -12.63 23.41 9.77
C ILE A 113 -12.02 23.43 8.36
N ASN A 114 -12.65 24.19 7.48
CA ASN A 114 -12.21 24.33 6.08
C ASN A 114 -11.37 25.60 5.91
N ILE A 115 -10.13 25.42 5.45
CA ILE A 115 -9.15 26.49 5.19
C ILE A 115 -8.91 26.57 3.70
N SER A 116 -8.97 27.78 3.14
CA SER A 116 -8.73 28.05 1.72
C SER A 116 -8.04 29.41 1.56
N LYS A 117 -6.91 29.44 0.84
CA LYS A 117 -6.03 30.61 0.66
C LYS A 117 -5.29 30.55 -0.68
N GLU A 118 -4.93 31.73 -1.22
CA GLU A 118 -4.21 31.84 -2.49
C GLU A 118 -2.68 31.84 -2.35
N LYS A 119 -2.14 32.24 -1.19
CA LYS A 119 -0.69 32.31 -0.93
C LYS A 119 -0.25 31.20 0.05
N PRO A 120 0.97 30.62 -0.13
CA PRO A 120 1.50 29.62 0.79
C PRO A 120 1.60 30.11 2.24
N ASP A 121 2.08 31.34 2.45
CA ASP A 121 2.33 31.86 3.79
C ASP A 121 1.03 32.10 4.56
N GLU A 122 0.01 32.65 3.89
CA GLU A 122 -1.34 32.83 4.45
C GLU A 122 -2.02 31.49 4.75
N PHE A 123 -1.79 30.47 3.91
CA PHE A 123 -2.26 29.11 4.14
C PHE A 123 -1.60 28.49 5.38
N LEU A 124 -0.27 28.55 5.47
CA LEU A 124 0.48 28.03 6.61
C LEU A 124 0.09 28.75 7.91
N LEU A 125 -0.06 30.08 7.89
CA LEU A 125 -0.54 30.86 9.04
C LEU A 125 -1.95 30.46 9.50
N ALA A 126 -2.85 30.07 8.59
CA ALA A 126 -4.19 29.61 8.93
C ALA A 126 -4.22 28.17 9.49
N VAL A 127 -3.33 27.30 9.01
CA VAL A 127 -3.24 25.88 9.44
C VAL A 127 -2.46 25.74 10.76
N ASN A 128 -1.44 26.58 10.98
CA ASN A 128 -0.51 26.48 12.12
C ASN A 128 -1.18 26.47 13.53
N PRO A 129 -2.27 27.21 13.82
CA PRO A 129 -2.96 27.14 15.12
C PRO A 129 -3.47 25.74 15.50
N TRP A 130 -3.66 24.86 14.51
CA TRP A 130 -4.23 23.52 14.69
C TRP A 130 -3.19 22.41 14.66
N VAL A 131 -2.08 22.58 13.94
CA VAL A 131 -1.05 21.54 13.76
C VAL A 131 0.32 21.91 14.34
N GLY A 132 0.52 23.19 14.67
CA GLY A 132 1.78 23.72 15.15
C GLY A 132 2.12 23.28 16.56
N SER A 133 3.41 23.31 16.86
CA SER A 133 3.90 23.24 18.25
C SER A 133 3.62 24.56 18.98
N ALA A 134 3.55 24.51 20.32
CA ALA A 134 3.25 25.68 21.16
C ALA A 134 4.13 26.89 20.81
N GLY A 135 3.50 27.98 20.35
CA GLY A 135 4.08 29.32 20.43
C GLY A 135 3.81 29.90 21.82
N CYS A 136 4.57 30.91 22.24
CA CYS A 136 4.48 31.50 23.59
C CYS A 136 3.12 32.14 23.95
N GLN A 137 2.14 32.16 23.03
CA GLN A 137 0.85 32.86 23.18
C GLN A 137 -0.36 32.07 22.65
N ASN A 138 -0.20 30.91 22.00
CA ASN A 138 -1.30 30.18 21.36
C ASN A 138 -1.54 28.80 22.01
N PRO A 139 -2.81 28.39 22.24
CA PRO A 139 -3.14 27.08 22.79
C PRO A 139 -2.74 25.94 21.86
N VAL A 140 -2.27 24.82 22.43
CA VAL A 140 -1.80 23.65 21.68
C VAL A 140 -2.99 22.79 21.23
N ARG A 141 -3.63 23.15 20.11
CA ARG A 141 -4.88 22.49 19.64
C ARG A 141 -4.69 21.14 18.93
N TRP A 142 -3.48 20.78 18.50
CA TRP A 142 -3.24 19.52 17.76
C TRP A 142 -3.69 18.21 18.45
N PRO A 143 -3.75 18.05 19.79
CA PRO A 143 -4.23 16.83 20.43
C PRO A 143 -5.72 16.54 20.17
N LEU A 144 -6.48 17.60 19.86
CA LEU A 144 -7.90 17.55 19.50
C LEU A 144 -8.11 17.29 18.01
N VAL A 145 -7.06 17.37 17.18
CA VAL A 145 -7.14 17.11 15.75
C VAL A 145 -7.04 15.61 15.48
N GLU A 146 -8.06 15.06 14.82
CA GLU A 146 -8.06 13.67 14.38
C GLU A 146 -7.26 13.55 13.07
N SER A 147 -7.68 14.32 12.06
CA SER A 147 -7.02 14.33 10.75
C SER A 147 -6.98 15.71 10.10
N VAL A 148 -6.00 15.90 9.24
CA VAL A 148 -5.85 17.06 8.36
C VAL A 148 -5.73 16.55 6.95
N THR A 149 -6.60 17.00 6.06
CA THR A 149 -6.56 16.65 4.62
C THR A 149 -6.15 17.89 3.85
N VAL A 150 -4.96 17.89 3.27
CA VAL A 150 -4.39 18.98 2.47
C VAL A 150 -4.59 18.68 0.99
N PHE A 151 -5.22 19.59 0.26
CA PHE A 151 -5.48 19.41 -1.16
C PHE A 151 -4.36 20.05 -1.99
N ILE A 152 -3.66 19.25 -2.80
CA ILE A 152 -2.50 19.66 -3.60
C ILE A 152 -2.70 19.26 -5.06
N ARG A 153 -2.59 20.23 -5.98
CA ARG A 153 -2.53 19.96 -7.42
C ARG A 153 -1.14 19.43 -7.79
N ALA A 154 -0.96 18.11 -7.67
CA ALA A 154 0.24 17.39 -8.07
C ALA A 154 -0.12 16.24 -9.01
N GLU A 155 0.67 16.05 -10.07
CA GLU A 155 0.47 15.00 -11.10
C GLU A 155 0.31 13.58 -10.50
N LEU A 156 1.05 13.28 -9.42
CA LEU A 156 0.96 12.01 -8.70
C LEU A 156 -0.41 11.77 -8.04
N LEU A 157 -1.16 12.82 -7.70
CA LEU A 157 -2.47 12.75 -7.05
C LEU A 157 -3.63 12.96 -8.03
N GLU A 158 -3.38 13.60 -9.17
CA GLU A 158 -4.37 14.13 -10.13
C GLU A 158 -5.44 13.14 -10.59
N ASN A 159 -5.08 11.87 -10.73
CA ASN A 159 -5.99 10.83 -11.19
C ASN A 159 -6.91 10.28 -10.08
N GLY A 160 -6.99 10.92 -8.90
CA GLY A 160 -7.88 10.57 -7.79
C GLY A 160 -7.62 9.23 -7.08
N GLY A 161 -6.73 8.38 -7.63
CA GLY A 161 -6.47 7.02 -7.15
C GLY A 161 -5.33 6.87 -6.13
N ILE A 162 -4.66 7.96 -5.76
CA ILE A 162 -3.54 7.96 -4.80
C ILE A 162 -3.82 9.02 -3.72
N VAL A 163 -3.69 8.61 -2.46
CA VAL A 163 -3.70 9.50 -1.28
C VAL A 163 -2.42 9.23 -0.51
N LEU A 164 -1.61 10.27 -0.27
CA LEU A 164 -0.41 10.13 0.57
C LEU A 164 -0.78 10.43 2.02
N MET A 165 -0.32 9.59 2.95
CA MET A 165 -0.65 9.71 4.37
C MET A 165 0.65 9.89 5.17
N ASP A 166 0.79 11.06 5.79
CA ASP A 166 1.88 11.37 6.70
C ASP A 166 1.45 11.06 8.14
N LEU A 167 2.19 10.14 8.75
CA LEU A 167 1.88 9.56 10.05
C LEU A 167 2.84 10.10 11.10
N PRO A 168 2.35 10.36 12.34
CA PRO A 168 3.24 10.71 13.44
C PRO A 168 4.24 9.58 13.69
N GLY A 169 5.48 9.93 14.05
CA GLY A 169 6.50 8.92 14.34
C GLY A 169 6.18 8.11 15.59
N GLU A 170 6.40 6.79 15.57
CA GLU A 170 6.08 5.91 16.71
C GLU A 170 6.85 6.25 17.98
N ALA A 171 8.04 6.84 17.84
CA ALA A 171 8.88 7.29 18.95
C ALA A 171 8.48 8.70 19.48
N ASP A 172 7.26 9.17 19.21
CA ASP A 172 6.79 10.46 19.71
C ASP A 172 6.89 10.54 21.24
N SER A 173 6.99 11.78 21.70
CA SER A 173 6.92 12.14 23.09
C SER A 173 5.57 11.79 23.75
N LEU A 174 4.48 11.67 22.97
CA LEU A 174 3.10 11.50 23.44
C LEU A 174 2.47 10.24 22.84
N GLU A 175 2.13 9.25 23.68
CA GLU A 175 1.65 7.91 23.26
C GLU A 175 0.39 7.97 22.38
N SER A 176 -0.50 8.95 22.60
CA SER A 176 -1.68 9.17 21.76
C SER A 176 -1.33 9.45 20.29
N ARG A 177 -0.17 10.04 20.00
CA ARG A 177 0.34 10.21 18.63
C ARG A 177 0.84 8.88 18.05
N SER A 178 1.60 8.11 18.83
CA SER A 178 2.09 6.79 18.41
C SER A 178 0.94 5.81 18.11
N GLN A 179 -0.17 5.89 18.84
CA GLN A 179 -1.34 5.05 18.56
C GLN A 179 -2.06 5.41 17.24
N VAL A 180 -2.07 6.69 16.86
CA VAL A 180 -2.64 7.13 15.56
C VAL A 180 -1.91 6.49 14.37
N ALA A 181 -0.59 6.33 14.45
CA ALA A 181 0.19 5.64 13.41
C ALA A 181 -0.18 4.15 13.32
N LYS A 182 -0.19 3.44 14.46
CA LYS A 182 -0.53 2.02 14.57
C LYS A 182 -1.92 1.70 14.01
N ASN A 183 -2.92 2.51 14.36
CA ASN A 183 -4.28 2.36 13.84
C ASN A 183 -4.33 2.58 12.32
N ALA A 184 -3.56 3.53 11.79
CA ALA A 184 -3.56 3.84 10.36
C ALA A 184 -2.98 2.71 9.49
N TYR A 185 -1.98 1.95 9.96
CA TYR A 185 -1.34 0.84 9.20
C TYR A 185 -2.35 -0.21 8.69
N GLN A 186 -3.43 -0.45 9.44
CA GLN A 186 -4.48 -1.37 9.00
C GLN A 186 -5.17 -0.90 7.72
N SER A 187 -5.27 0.42 7.50
CA SER A 187 -5.89 1.03 6.32
C SER A 187 -4.95 1.21 5.11
N LEU A 188 -3.62 1.14 5.32
CA LEU A 188 -2.65 1.39 4.25
C LEU A 188 -2.62 0.26 3.21
N TYR A 189 -2.48 0.65 1.94
CA TYR A 189 -2.17 -0.26 0.82
C TYR A 189 -0.67 -0.39 0.56
N GLN A 190 0.10 0.67 0.81
CA GLN A 190 1.55 0.71 0.72
C GLN A 190 2.09 1.42 1.97
N LEU A 191 3.14 0.87 2.58
CA LEU A 191 3.89 1.47 3.68
C LEU A 191 5.26 1.94 3.16
N LEU A 192 5.57 3.22 3.33
CA LEU A 192 6.88 3.79 2.99
C LEU A 192 7.61 4.20 4.27
N VAL A 193 8.63 3.43 4.66
CA VAL A 193 9.47 3.74 5.83
C VAL A 193 10.56 4.72 5.42
N VAL A 194 10.61 5.90 6.04
CA VAL A 194 11.61 6.94 5.72
C VAL A 194 12.72 6.95 6.78
N THR A 195 13.97 6.80 6.35
CA THR A 195 15.15 6.74 7.24
C THR A 195 16.31 7.58 6.67
N PRO A 196 17.09 8.32 7.48
CA PRO A 196 18.17 9.14 6.95
C PRO A 196 19.43 8.32 6.65
N GLY A 197 20.12 8.63 5.55
CA GLY A 197 21.23 7.83 5.03
C GLY A 197 22.47 7.75 5.92
N ASP A 198 22.67 8.72 6.83
CA ASP A 198 23.79 8.74 7.80
C ASP A 198 23.74 7.55 8.76
N ARG A 199 22.53 7.13 9.17
CA ARG A 199 22.29 6.06 10.15
C ARG A 199 21.14 5.17 9.74
N ALA A 200 21.04 4.84 8.45
CA ALA A 200 19.87 4.16 7.90
C ALA A 200 19.57 2.83 8.60
N LEU A 201 20.60 2.02 8.82
CA LEU A 201 20.54 0.69 9.45
C LEU A 201 20.51 0.76 10.99
N ASP A 202 21.12 1.80 11.58
CA ASP A 202 21.11 2.04 13.03
C ASP A 202 19.86 2.80 13.50
N ASN A 203 19.01 3.26 12.58
CA ASN A 203 17.78 3.97 12.89
C ASN A 203 16.76 3.01 13.47
N ARG A 204 16.83 2.89 14.80
CA ARG A 204 15.95 2.05 15.61
C ARG A 204 14.48 2.19 15.26
N THR A 205 13.94 3.38 14.98
CA THR A 205 12.52 3.55 14.64
C THR A 205 12.20 2.99 13.24
N ALA A 206 13.10 3.12 12.27
CA ALA A 206 12.92 2.50 10.96
C ALA A 206 13.01 0.96 11.04
N MET A 207 13.91 0.44 11.88
CA MET A 207 14.00 -1.00 12.15
C MET A 207 12.80 -1.50 12.97
N GLU A 208 12.26 -0.70 13.90
CA GLU A 208 11.08 -1.03 14.70
C GLU A 208 9.80 -1.18 13.86
N LEU A 209 9.67 -0.40 12.78
CA LEU A 209 8.61 -0.52 11.77
C LEU A 209 8.73 -1.77 10.88
N ILE A 210 9.91 -2.40 10.85
CA ILE A 210 10.21 -3.61 10.06
C ILE A 210 10.49 -4.78 11.02
N ARG A 211 9.81 -4.80 12.17
CA ARG A 211 9.88 -5.88 13.16
C ARG A 211 8.98 -7.05 12.81
N ASP A 212 9.31 -8.16 13.44
CA ASP A 212 8.66 -9.47 13.40
C ASP A 212 7.13 -9.34 13.41
N ASP A 213 6.55 -8.65 14.40
CA ASP A 213 5.09 -8.49 14.52
C ASP A 213 4.45 -7.72 13.36
N GLN A 214 5.11 -6.71 12.80
CA GLN A 214 4.59 -5.98 11.64
C GLN A 214 4.66 -6.83 10.35
N ILE A 215 5.74 -7.58 10.17
CA ILE A 215 5.88 -8.50 9.03
C ILE A 215 4.85 -9.63 9.10
N LEU A 216 4.63 -10.23 10.29
CA LEU A 216 3.57 -11.20 10.54
C LEU A 216 2.19 -10.63 10.24
N ASP A 217 1.95 -9.39 10.64
CA ASP A 217 0.67 -8.73 10.42
C ASP A 217 0.38 -8.54 8.95
N MET A 218 1.41 -8.15 8.17
CA MET A 218 1.30 -8.08 6.72
C MET A 218 1.17 -9.46 6.05
N GLU A 219 1.82 -10.51 6.55
CA GLU A 219 1.69 -11.88 6.02
C GLU A 219 0.28 -12.42 6.25
N THR A 220 -0.20 -12.40 7.50
CA THR A 220 -1.51 -12.93 7.87
C THR A 220 -2.67 -12.10 7.30
N GLN A 221 -2.51 -10.78 7.13
CA GLN A 221 -3.45 -9.95 6.37
C GLN A 221 -3.31 -10.11 4.85
N CYS A 222 -2.36 -10.92 4.37
CA CYS A 222 -2.13 -11.19 2.95
C CYS A 222 -1.86 -9.90 2.16
N LYS A 223 -1.11 -8.99 2.79
CA LYS A 223 -0.70 -7.70 2.25
C LYS A 223 0.71 -7.71 1.67
N ILE A 224 1.58 -8.65 2.05
CA ILE A 224 2.96 -8.68 1.51
C ILE A 224 2.96 -8.88 -0.01
N SER A 225 3.56 -7.91 -0.71
CA SER A 225 3.88 -7.91 -2.13
C SER A 225 5.05 -6.96 -2.39
N ASN A 226 5.62 -6.99 -3.61
CA ASN A 226 6.71 -6.11 -4.01
C ASN A 226 6.37 -4.60 -3.91
N HIS A 227 5.08 -4.25 -3.81
CA HIS A 227 4.59 -2.87 -3.67
C HIS A 227 3.99 -2.55 -2.30
N SER A 228 3.96 -3.48 -1.34
CA SER A 228 3.30 -3.24 -0.04
C SER A 228 4.18 -2.52 0.98
N ILE A 229 5.50 -2.71 0.91
CA ILE A 229 6.46 -2.07 1.80
C ILE A 229 7.68 -1.61 1.00
N GLY A 230 8.13 -0.38 1.26
CA GLY A 230 9.34 0.18 0.68
C GLY A 230 10.08 1.06 1.69
N ILE A 231 11.37 1.29 1.47
CA ILE A 231 12.21 2.12 2.35
C ILE A 231 12.77 3.29 1.57
N ALA A 232 12.46 4.52 1.96
CA ALA A 232 13.11 5.72 1.45
C ALA A 232 14.30 6.10 2.33
N VAL A 233 15.51 5.82 1.87
CA VAL A 233 16.77 6.23 2.51
C VAL A 233 17.07 7.66 2.08
N THR A 234 16.61 8.64 2.87
CA THR A 234 16.66 10.07 2.53
C THR A 234 18.01 10.72 2.88
N LYS A 235 18.24 11.95 2.39
CA LYS A 235 19.44 12.77 2.64
C LYS A 235 20.76 12.13 2.19
N ILE A 236 20.74 11.29 1.14
CA ILE A 236 21.97 10.69 0.58
C ILE A 236 22.98 11.73 0.10
N ASP A 237 22.52 12.93 -0.26
CA ASP A 237 23.35 14.09 -0.56
C ASP A 237 24.21 14.53 0.63
N GLN A 238 23.75 14.35 1.88
CA GLN A 238 24.45 14.81 3.08
C GLN A 238 25.65 13.92 3.49
N MET A 239 25.95 12.87 2.72
CA MET A 239 27.12 12.01 2.92
C MET A 239 28.45 12.80 2.94
N ASN A 240 29.27 12.54 3.95
CA ASN A 240 30.71 12.83 3.92
C ASN A 240 31.48 11.66 3.28
N TRP A 241 31.78 11.80 1.98
CA TRP A 241 32.48 10.77 1.20
C TRP A 241 33.89 10.47 1.69
N GLN A 242 34.59 11.45 2.30
CA GLN A 242 35.95 11.28 2.80
C GLN A 242 36.00 10.44 4.08
N THR A 243 34.98 10.55 4.94
CA THR A 243 34.81 9.66 6.09
C THR A 243 34.43 8.27 5.62
N PHE A 244 33.43 8.18 4.72
CA PHE A 244 32.93 6.90 4.19
C PHE A 244 34.06 6.02 3.61
N LEU A 245 34.94 6.59 2.77
CA LEU A 245 36.11 5.89 2.21
C LEU A 245 37.09 5.33 3.25
N LYS A 246 37.16 5.93 4.46
CA LYS A 246 38.13 5.57 5.48
C LYS A 246 37.60 4.56 6.51
N SER A 247 36.30 4.55 6.76
CA SER A 247 35.71 3.78 7.87
C SER A 247 34.51 2.92 7.51
N GLU A 248 33.86 3.13 6.35
CA GLU A 248 32.55 2.54 6.04
C GLU A 248 32.48 1.86 4.65
N TRP A 249 33.60 1.76 3.93
CA TRP A 249 33.62 1.13 2.61
C TRP A 249 33.29 -0.37 2.70
N PRO A 250 32.27 -0.89 1.97
CA PRO A 250 31.73 -2.22 2.20
C PRO A 250 32.75 -3.37 2.05
N ASP A 251 33.56 -3.31 0.99
CA ASP A 251 34.42 -4.44 0.58
C ASP A 251 35.82 -4.41 1.22
N LYS A 252 36.08 -3.48 2.15
CA LYS A 252 37.40 -3.14 2.75
C LYS A 252 38.47 -2.65 1.77
N GLU A 253 38.46 -3.11 0.52
CA GLU A 253 39.28 -2.60 -0.57
C GLU A 253 38.49 -1.57 -1.40
N VAL A 254 38.98 -0.34 -1.44
CA VAL A 254 38.44 0.73 -2.29
C VAL A 254 38.90 0.49 -3.74
N PRO A 255 38.02 0.58 -4.76
CA PRO A 255 38.40 0.46 -6.16
C PRO A 255 39.59 1.38 -6.51
N ALA A 256 40.59 0.83 -7.21
CA ALA A 256 41.86 1.52 -7.47
C ALA A 256 41.68 2.89 -8.16
N GLU A 257 40.68 3.03 -9.03
CA GLU A 257 40.33 4.29 -9.69
C GLU A 257 39.84 5.36 -8.70
N LEU A 258 39.00 4.96 -7.74
CA LEU A 258 38.46 5.85 -6.70
C LEU A 258 39.53 6.22 -5.66
N ALA A 259 40.38 5.26 -5.28
CA ALA A 259 41.55 5.52 -4.45
C ALA A 259 42.52 6.52 -5.13
N ALA A 260 42.79 6.34 -6.43
CA ALA A 260 43.60 7.27 -7.22
C ALA A 260 42.93 8.65 -7.38
N ALA A 261 41.61 8.72 -7.57
CA ALA A 261 40.86 9.97 -7.62
C ALA A 261 40.90 10.73 -6.28
N SER A 262 40.78 10.03 -5.15
CA SER A 262 40.92 10.61 -3.81
C SER A 262 42.35 11.13 -3.56
N GLY A 263 43.38 10.35 -3.90
CA GLY A 263 44.78 10.79 -3.76
C GLY A 263 45.14 12.00 -4.63
N LYS A 264 44.55 12.09 -5.84
CA LYS A 264 44.62 13.29 -6.69
C LYS A 264 43.90 14.46 -6.04
N PHE A 265 42.69 14.28 -5.51
CA PHE A 265 41.94 15.33 -4.82
C PHE A 265 42.73 15.93 -3.64
N ASP A 266 43.29 15.09 -2.77
CA ASP A 266 44.09 15.55 -1.62
C ASP A 266 45.35 16.32 -2.06
N THR A 267 45.94 15.96 -3.21
CA THR A 267 47.08 16.65 -3.79
C THR A 267 46.69 18.02 -4.36
N VAL A 268 45.60 18.10 -5.13
CA VAL A 268 45.05 19.37 -5.62
C VAL A 268 44.66 20.29 -4.45
N GLN A 269 44.10 19.74 -3.37
CA GLN A 269 43.68 20.50 -2.19
C GLN A 269 44.87 21.09 -1.41
N ARG A 270 46.01 20.37 -1.35
CA ARG A 270 47.29 20.92 -0.86
C ARG A 270 47.75 22.09 -1.73
N SER A 271 47.81 21.93 -3.05
CA SER A 271 48.19 23.00 -3.99
C SER A 271 47.25 24.21 -3.97
N ILE A 272 45.94 24.03 -3.72
CA ILE A 272 44.99 25.13 -3.49
C ILE A 272 45.39 25.94 -2.25
N THR A 273 45.78 25.26 -1.17
CA THR A 273 46.13 25.87 0.11
C THR A 273 47.43 26.67 0.00
N GLU A 274 48.46 26.10 -0.64
CA GLU A 274 49.70 26.79 -0.99
C GLU A 274 49.44 28.02 -1.88
N THR A 275 48.63 27.88 -2.93
CA THR A 275 48.32 28.98 -3.86
C THR A 275 47.53 30.10 -3.17
N LYS A 276 46.62 29.78 -2.25
CA LYS A 276 45.98 30.77 -1.36
C LYS A 276 47.01 31.50 -0.48
N GLY A 277 48.01 30.79 0.04
CA GLY A 277 49.13 31.35 0.80
C GLY A 277 49.93 32.36 -0.04
N LYS A 278 50.36 31.97 -1.25
CA LYS A 278 51.05 32.86 -2.21
C LYS A 278 50.22 34.12 -2.52
N ILE A 279 48.91 33.99 -2.75
CA ILE A 279 48.02 35.14 -2.99
C ILE A 279 47.90 36.05 -1.75
N LYS A 280 47.89 35.51 -0.52
CA LYS A 280 47.95 36.34 0.69
C LYS A 280 49.26 37.10 0.78
N HIS A 281 50.39 36.44 0.53
CA HIS A 281 51.71 37.07 0.54
C HIS A 281 51.82 38.21 -0.49
N PHE A 282 51.44 37.97 -1.75
CA PHE A 282 51.43 39.02 -2.79
C PHE A 282 50.48 40.19 -2.48
N LYS A 283 49.41 39.98 -1.69
CA LYS A 283 48.55 41.07 -1.20
C LYS A 283 49.21 41.88 -0.08
N ALA A 284 49.96 41.24 0.81
CA ALA A 284 50.69 41.92 1.88
C ALA A 284 51.86 42.75 1.32
N VAL A 285 52.65 42.19 0.39
CA VAL A 285 53.75 42.91 -0.28
C VAL A 285 53.25 44.15 -1.05
N ARG A 286 52.04 44.08 -1.63
CA ARG A 286 51.39 45.24 -2.25
C ARG A 286 51.05 46.35 -1.24
N GLN A 287 50.80 46.02 0.04
CA GLN A 287 50.49 47.02 1.07
C GLN A 287 51.75 47.68 1.65
N THR A 288 52.91 47.03 1.57
CA THR A 288 54.19 47.56 2.07
C THR A 288 54.95 48.42 1.05
N ASN A 289 54.37 48.67 -0.12
CA ASN A 289 54.82 49.65 -1.13
C ASN A 289 56.31 49.50 -1.55
N THR A 290 56.74 48.25 -1.77
CA THR A 290 58.11 47.92 -2.19
C THR A 290 58.20 47.65 -3.70
N ASP A 291 59.29 48.06 -4.34
CA ASP A 291 59.53 47.96 -5.80
C ASP A 291 59.55 46.51 -6.36
N SER A 292 59.49 45.51 -5.48
CA SER A 292 59.43 44.08 -5.82
C SER A 292 58.00 43.60 -6.22
N TRP A 293 56.99 44.48 -6.19
CA TRP A 293 55.61 44.07 -6.47
C TRP A 293 55.34 43.82 -7.97
N SER A 294 55.11 42.56 -8.37
CA SER A 294 54.66 42.20 -9.72
C SER A 294 53.13 41.96 -9.81
N PRO A 295 52.39 42.71 -10.65
CA PRO A 295 50.97 42.45 -10.91
C PRO A 295 50.72 41.15 -11.69
N GLY A 296 51.71 40.71 -12.48
CA GLY A 296 51.65 39.53 -13.35
C GLY A 296 51.60 38.21 -12.58
N GLU A 297 52.42 38.06 -11.54
CA GLU A 297 52.45 36.83 -10.72
C GLU A 297 51.17 36.69 -9.89
N LEU A 298 50.67 37.78 -9.30
CA LEU A 298 49.38 37.78 -8.60
C LEU A 298 48.22 37.37 -9.52
N SER A 299 48.25 37.82 -10.78
CA SER A 299 47.24 37.47 -11.79
C SER A 299 47.36 36.00 -12.22
N THR A 300 48.58 35.51 -12.38
CA THR A 300 48.89 34.11 -12.71
C THR A 300 48.47 33.17 -11.58
N ALA A 301 48.80 33.49 -10.33
CA ALA A 301 48.39 32.73 -9.15
C ALA A 301 46.86 32.69 -8.98
N LYS A 302 46.15 33.80 -9.26
CA LYS A 302 44.68 33.82 -9.32
C LYS A 302 44.13 32.89 -10.42
N ARG A 303 44.74 32.86 -11.61
CA ARG A 303 44.36 31.96 -12.71
C ARG A 303 44.58 30.49 -12.33
N GLN A 304 45.72 30.17 -11.73
CA GLN A 304 46.04 28.84 -11.23
C GLN A 304 45.07 28.39 -10.12
N LEU A 305 44.74 29.26 -9.16
CA LEU A 305 43.75 28.97 -8.12
C LEU A 305 42.36 28.68 -8.72
N ARG A 306 41.95 29.40 -9.77
CA ARG A 306 40.69 29.10 -10.48
C ARG A 306 40.72 27.72 -11.14
N LYS A 307 41.82 27.36 -11.82
CA LYS A 307 41.98 26.03 -12.44
C LYS A 307 41.95 24.90 -11.39
N LEU A 308 42.78 25.01 -10.36
CA LEU A 308 42.85 24.01 -9.27
C LEU A 308 41.50 23.87 -8.54
N LYS A 309 40.77 24.97 -8.31
CA LYS A 309 39.41 24.90 -7.72
C LYS A 309 38.42 24.16 -8.62
N LYS A 310 38.47 24.34 -9.94
CA LYS A 310 37.61 23.62 -10.88
C LYS A 310 37.92 22.12 -10.85
N GLU A 311 39.20 21.77 -10.96
CA GLU A 311 39.68 20.38 -10.91
C GLU A 311 39.36 19.69 -9.57
N SER A 312 39.54 20.40 -8.44
CA SER A 312 39.15 19.93 -7.11
C SER A 312 37.64 19.67 -7.00
N ASN A 313 36.80 20.55 -7.56
CA ASN A 313 35.36 20.38 -7.57
C ASN A 313 34.92 19.20 -8.46
N GLU A 314 35.53 19.02 -9.63
CA GLU A 314 35.27 17.88 -10.53
C GLU A 314 35.64 16.53 -9.86
N LEU A 315 36.82 16.46 -9.23
CA LEU A 315 37.25 15.30 -8.46
C LEU A 315 36.34 15.05 -7.25
N GLN A 316 35.97 16.09 -6.49
CA GLN A 316 35.06 15.98 -5.35
C GLN A 316 33.68 15.44 -5.77
N VAL A 317 33.14 15.96 -6.88
CA VAL A 317 31.85 15.52 -7.44
C VAL A 317 31.89 14.04 -7.81
N ASN A 318 32.94 13.61 -8.51
CA ASN A 318 33.14 12.22 -8.93
C ASN A 318 33.28 11.27 -7.72
N CYS A 319 34.22 11.56 -6.81
CA CYS A 319 34.43 10.72 -5.62
C CYS A 319 33.16 10.63 -4.75
N ARG A 320 32.47 11.76 -4.52
CA ARG A 320 31.22 11.78 -3.75
C ARG A 320 30.12 10.97 -4.42
N ARG A 321 29.97 11.05 -5.75
CA ARG A 321 28.98 10.27 -6.50
C ARG A 321 29.23 8.77 -6.33
N GLN A 322 30.46 8.30 -6.60
CA GLN A 322 30.80 6.87 -6.46
C GLN A 322 30.59 6.36 -5.03
N CYS A 323 30.92 7.17 -4.02
CA CYS A 323 30.66 6.82 -2.62
C CYS A 323 29.16 6.72 -2.32
N ILE A 324 28.34 7.66 -2.80
CA ILE A 324 26.87 7.63 -2.67
C ILE A 324 26.30 6.37 -3.32
N GLU A 325 26.73 6.02 -4.53
CA GLU A 325 26.32 4.81 -5.25
C GLU A 325 26.71 3.54 -4.46
N ALA A 326 27.95 3.44 -3.97
CA ALA A 326 28.41 2.29 -3.18
C ALA A 326 27.66 2.12 -1.84
N ARG A 327 27.51 3.19 -1.04
CA ARG A 327 26.71 3.13 0.21
C ARG A 327 25.26 2.77 -0.09
N SER A 328 24.70 3.35 -1.15
CA SER A 328 23.33 3.06 -1.56
C SER A 328 23.13 1.57 -1.85
N GLN A 329 24.02 0.96 -2.63
CA GLN A 329 23.97 -0.48 -2.90
C GLN A 329 24.12 -1.32 -1.63
N HIS A 330 25.06 -0.99 -0.74
CA HIS A 330 25.23 -1.67 0.54
C HIS A 330 23.98 -1.57 1.42
N THR A 331 23.39 -0.38 1.56
CA THR A 331 22.16 -0.18 2.34
C THR A 331 20.96 -0.94 1.75
N LYS A 332 20.81 -0.99 0.41
CA LYS A 332 19.79 -1.84 -0.25
C LYS A 332 19.95 -3.30 0.15
N GLN A 333 21.16 -3.86 0.01
CA GLN A 333 21.44 -5.26 0.34
C GLN A 333 21.26 -5.56 1.84
N ALA A 334 21.67 -4.66 2.73
CA ALA A 334 21.55 -4.84 4.17
C ALA A 334 20.08 -4.88 4.63
N PHE A 335 19.23 -3.98 4.13
CA PHE A 335 17.80 -4.02 4.41
C PHE A 335 17.11 -5.24 3.83
N GLN A 336 17.46 -5.64 2.59
CA GLN A 336 16.94 -6.87 1.97
C GLN A 336 17.25 -8.09 2.83
N ARG A 337 18.51 -8.25 3.26
CA ARG A 337 18.94 -9.34 4.15
C ARG A 337 18.19 -9.30 5.48
N TYR A 338 18.09 -8.14 6.13
CA TYR A 338 17.35 -8.00 7.39
C TYR A 338 15.87 -8.42 7.26
N PHE A 339 15.20 -7.98 6.20
CA PHE A 339 13.80 -8.30 5.95
C PHE A 339 13.59 -9.80 5.67
N ASP A 340 14.44 -10.40 4.84
CA ASP A 340 14.42 -11.85 4.61
C ASP A 340 14.75 -12.63 5.88
N ASP A 341 15.72 -12.19 6.71
CA ASP A 341 16.10 -12.87 7.95
C ASP A 341 14.97 -12.85 8.97
N VAL A 342 14.34 -11.69 9.25
CA VAL A 342 13.17 -11.58 10.14
C VAL A 342 12.03 -12.47 9.65
N ARG A 343 11.73 -12.42 8.35
CA ARG A 343 10.66 -13.22 7.75
C ARG A 343 10.93 -14.72 7.76
N ASN A 344 12.20 -15.14 7.75
CA ASN A 344 12.58 -16.54 7.84
C ASN A 344 12.86 -17.02 9.28
N GLN A 345 12.86 -16.14 10.28
CA GLN A 345 13.21 -16.45 11.67
C GLN A 345 12.24 -17.43 12.37
N ALA A 346 10.95 -17.40 12.01
CA ALA A 346 9.91 -18.27 12.59
C ALA A 346 9.86 -19.68 11.99
N ARG A 347 10.66 -19.96 10.96
CA ARG A 347 10.42 -21.08 10.04
C ARG A 347 11.22 -22.33 10.40
N SER A 348 10.73 -23.50 9.99
CA SER A 348 11.50 -24.73 10.17
C SER A 348 12.76 -24.70 9.30
N LYS A 349 13.84 -25.35 9.76
CA LYS A 349 15.07 -25.53 8.98
C LYS A 349 14.85 -26.32 7.68
N THR A 350 13.72 -27.02 7.57
CA THR A 350 13.31 -27.80 6.39
C THR A 350 12.57 -26.97 5.34
N ASP A 351 12.09 -25.76 5.68
CA ASP A 351 11.20 -25.00 4.80
C ASP A 351 11.99 -24.20 3.75
N PRO A 352 11.53 -24.13 2.49
CA PRO A 352 12.17 -23.31 1.47
C PRO A 352 12.19 -21.84 1.86
N LYS A 353 13.37 -21.21 1.95
CA LYS A 353 13.50 -19.77 2.28
C LYS A 353 12.65 -18.93 1.33
N VAL A 354 11.89 -17.99 1.91
CA VAL A 354 11.14 -16.99 1.16
C VAL A 354 12.05 -15.79 0.99
N VAL A 355 12.17 -15.34 -0.25
CA VAL A 355 12.82 -14.09 -0.64
C VAL A 355 11.72 -13.18 -1.17
N THR A 356 11.74 -11.90 -0.83
CA THR A 356 10.81 -10.92 -1.41
C THR A 356 11.52 -9.61 -1.65
N ASP A 357 11.34 -9.08 -2.85
CA ASP A 357 12.04 -7.92 -3.38
C ASP A 357 11.62 -6.64 -2.63
N LEU A 358 12.36 -6.35 -1.55
CA LEU A 358 12.16 -5.19 -0.70
C LEU A 358 12.73 -3.97 -1.42
N HIS A 359 11.82 -3.10 -1.86
CA HIS A 359 12.21 -1.93 -2.61
C HIS A 359 12.81 -0.86 -1.68
N VAL A 360 14.12 -0.64 -1.81
CA VAL A 360 14.87 0.37 -1.05
C VAL A 360 15.33 1.48 -2.01
N PHE A 361 14.91 2.70 -1.72
CA PHE A 361 15.09 3.92 -2.52
C PHE A 361 16.04 4.90 -1.80
N PRO A 362 17.32 4.94 -2.16
CA PRO A 362 18.21 6.04 -1.80
C PRO A 362 17.71 7.30 -2.50
N VAL A 363 17.31 8.33 -1.75
CA VAL A 363 16.69 9.55 -2.29
C VAL A 363 17.30 10.85 -1.75
N SER A 364 17.37 11.87 -2.62
CA SER A 364 17.71 13.25 -2.23
C SER A 364 16.67 14.24 -2.75
N SER A 365 15.84 14.76 -1.84
CA SER A 365 14.88 15.82 -2.15
C SER A 365 15.56 17.14 -2.46
N HIS A 366 16.72 17.39 -1.85
CA HIS A 366 17.52 18.59 -2.13
C HIS A 366 18.10 18.57 -3.55
N ALA A 367 18.64 17.42 -4.00
CA ALA A 367 19.11 17.27 -5.37
C ALA A 367 17.97 17.42 -6.40
N GLN A 368 16.81 16.81 -6.13
CA GLN A 368 15.63 16.93 -6.99
C GLN A 368 15.11 18.37 -7.08
N GLN A 369 15.08 19.11 -5.96
CA GLN A 369 14.74 20.53 -5.97
C GLN A 369 15.80 21.41 -6.67
N GLY A 370 17.07 21.01 -6.64
CA GLY A 370 18.13 21.68 -7.40
C GLY A 370 17.92 21.54 -8.90
N LEU A 371 17.69 20.30 -9.38
CA LEU A 371 17.36 20.01 -10.78
C LEU A 371 16.11 20.76 -11.25
N ALA A 372 15.04 20.77 -10.46
CA ALA A 372 13.79 21.49 -10.78
C ALA A 372 13.92 23.04 -10.78
N LYS A 373 15.09 23.57 -10.39
CA LYS A 373 15.41 25.02 -10.38
C LYS A 373 16.62 25.35 -11.28
N ASP A 374 16.97 24.47 -12.21
CA ASP A 374 18.16 24.57 -13.09
C ASP A 374 19.47 24.79 -12.31
N SER A 375 19.54 24.28 -11.08
CA SER A 375 20.67 24.38 -10.15
C SER A 375 21.09 22.97 -9.68
N PRO A 376 21.57 22.10 -10.59
CA PRO A 376 21.93 20.73 -10.25
C PRO A 376 23.08 20.67 -9.22
N LEU A 377 22.93 19.81 -8.22
CA LEU A 377 24.07 19.40 -7.39
C LEU A 377 24.96 18.49 -8.23
N GLY A 378 26.25 18.83 -8.39
CA GLY A 378 27.12 18.13 -9.36
C GLY A 378 27.22 16.61 -9.21
N SER A 379 27.04 16.05 -8.01
CA SER A 379 27.01 14.59 -7.78
C SER A 379 25.70 13.91 -8.21
N PHE A 380 24.70 14.68 -8.64
CA PHE A 380 23.37 14.27 -9.09
C PHE A 380 23.07 14.90 -10.46
N PRO A 381 23.62 14.35 -11.56
CA PRO A 381 23.55 14.97 -12.89
C PRO A 381 22.14 14.97 -13.51
N ASP A 382 21.25 14.09 -13.05
CA ASP A 382 19.93 13.86 -13.64
C ASP A 382 18.90 13.41 -12.59
N VAL A 383 17.61 13.39 -12.97
CA VAL A 383 16.51 13.01 -12.06
C VAL A 383 16.64 11.57 -11.54
N GLN A 384 17.18 10.64 -12.34
CA GLN A 384 17.34 9.23 -11.94
C GLN A 384 18.36 9.09 -10.81
N SER A 385 19.46 9.85 -10.88
CA SER A 385 20.50 9.87 -9.83
C SER A 385 19.97 10.33 -8.46
N THR A 386 18.87 11.09 -8.40
CA THR A 386 18.25 11.52 -7.15
C THR A 386 17.40 10.45 -6.47
N GLY A 387 17.10 9.34 -7.17
CA GLY A 387 16.21 8.26 -6.73
C GLY A 387 14.70 8.58 -6.74
N PHE A 388 14.30 9.83 -7.04
CA PHE A 388 12.88 10.22 -6.96
C PHE A 388 11.99 9.53 -7.99
N GLU A 389 12.47 9.30 -9.22
CA GLU A 389 11.63 8.68 -10.26
C GLU A 389 11.31 7.22 -9.94
N ALA A 390 12.29 6.45 -9.45
CA ALA A 390 12.07 5.07 -9.02
C ALA A 390 11.07 4.97 -7.86
N LEU A 391 11.11 5.91 -6.91
CA LEU A 391 10.13 5.99 -5.82
C LEU A 391 8.73 6.38 -6.34
N ARG A 392 8.65 7.36 -7.25
CA ARG A 392 7.41 7.79 -7.91
C ARG A 392 6.77 6.64 -8.68
N GLU A 393 7.56 5.92 -9.48
CA GLU A 393 7.11 4.76 -10.24
C GLU A 393 6.57 3.66 -9.31
N TRP A 394 7.28 3.32 -8.22
CA TRP A 394 6.81 2.31 -7.27
C TRP A 394 5.48 2.65 -6.59
N ILE A 395 5.22 3.93 -6.29
CA ILE A 395 3.91 4.40 -5.79
C ILE A 395 2.84 4.24 -6.90
N ILE A 396 3.14 4.65 -8.13
CA ILE A 396 2.20 4.54 -9.25
C ILE A 396 1.87 3.07 -9.52
N GLN A 397 2.87 2.20 -9.68
CA GLN A 397 2.72 0.76 -9.95
C GLN A 397 1.90 0.05 -8.86
N GLY A 398 2.12 0.39 -7.58
CA GLY A 398 1.31 -0.13 -6.47
C GLY A 398 -0.17 0.28 -6.52
N SER A 399 -0.48 1.44 -7.12
CA SER A 399 -1.86 1.91 -7.32
C SER A 399 -2.57 1.31 -8.54
N LEU A 400 -1.82 0.92 -9.59
CA LEU A 400 -2.40 0.55 -10.90
C LEU A 400 -3.47 -0.54 -10.83
N PRO A 401 -3.28 -1.69 -10.15
CA PRO A 401 -4.27 -2.78 -10.17
C PRO A 401 -5.64 -2.37 -9.61
N LYS A 402 -5.68 -1.41 -8.67
CA LYS A 402 -6.93 -0.86 -8.12
C LYS A 402 -7.56 0.16 -9.07
N ARG A 403 -6.74 0.98 -9.72
CA ARG A 403 -7.19 1.99 -10.69
C ARG A 403 -7.74 1.34 -11.96
N GLU A 404 -7.07 0.30 -12.46
CA GLU A 404 -7.54 -0.56 -13.56
C GLU A 404 -8.88 -1.20 -13.21
N ALA A 405 -8.99 -1.91 -12.08
CA ALA A 405 -10.24 -2.52 -11.66
C ALA A 405 -11.39 -1.51 -11.46
N HIS A 406 -11.10 -0.27 -11.05
CA HIS A 406 -12.08 0.80 -10.96
C HIS A 406 -12.49 1.33 -12.34
N ALA A 407 -11.53 1.52 -13.26
CA ALA A 407 -11.78 1.95 -14.63
C ALA A 407 -12.59 0.91 -15.42
N ASP A 408 -12.22 -0.37 -15.33
CA ASP A 408 -12.98 -1.51 -15.88
C ASP A 408 -14.45 -1.44 -15.42
N ALA A 409 -14.67 -1.26 -14.11
CA ALA A 409 -16.02 -1.19 -13.54
C ALA A 409 -16.82 0.04 -13.96
N ILE A 410 -16.18 1.16 -14.33
CA ILE A 410 -16.84 2.34 -14.91
C ILE A 410 -17.16 2.10 -16.39
N LEU A 411 -16.17 1.65 -17.17
CA LEU A 411 -16.35 1.37 -18.60
C LEU A 411 -17.47 0.36 -18.82
N GLN A 412 -17.54 -0.69 -18.01
CA GLN A 412 -18.60 -1.68 -18.04
C GLN A 412 -19.99 -1.06 -17.80
N ARG A 413 -20.14 -0.14 -16.85
CA ARG A 413 -21.41 0.60 -16.65
C ARG A 413 -21.76 1.49 -17.85
N CYS A 414 -20.77 2.14 -18.44
CA CYS A 414 -20.97 2.95 -19.65
C CYS A 414 -21.40 2.08 -20.84
N HIS A 415 -20.80 0.89 -21.01
CA HIS A 415 -21.20 -0.06 -22.06
C HIS A 415 -22.63 -0.57 -21.87
N VAL A 416 -23.04 -0.94 -20.65
CA VAL A 416 -24.44 -1.33 -20.35
C VAL A 416 -25.43 -0.20 -20.65
N LEU A 417 -25.07 1.06 -20.38
CA LEU A 417 -25.89 2.22 -20.72
C LEU A 417 -25.95 2.45 -22.24
N LEU A 418 -24.83 2.29 -22.96
CA LEU A 418 -24.80 2.39 -24.43
C LEU A 418 -25.60 1.26 -25.09
N ASP A 419 -25.58 0.04 -24.54
CA ASP A 419 -26.41 -1.09 -24.98
C ASP A 419 -27.91 -0.77 -24.84
N ALA A 420 -28.32 -0.19 -23.72
CA ALA A 420 -29.70 0.26 -23.53
C ALA A 420 -30.11 1.35 -24.55
N VAL A 421 -29.24 2.35 -24.77
CA VAL A 421 -29.48 3.44 -25.73
C VAL A 421 -29.48 2.95 -27.18
N GLU A 422 -28.60 2.02 -27.57
CA GLU A 422 -28.63 1.40 -28.90
C GLU A 422 -29.87 0.52 -29.08
N GLY A 423 -30.31 -0.19 -28.03
CA GLY A 423 -31.58 -0.90 -28.01
C GLY A 423 -32.78 0.00 -28.28
N TRP A 424 -32.78 1.21 -27.70
CA TRP A 424 -33.84 2.21 -27.94
C TRP A 424 -33.74 2.84 -29.34
N ALA A 425 -32.54 3.23 -29.78
CA ALA A 425 -32.33 3.90 -31.08
C ALA A 425 -32.39 2.94 -32.30
N GLY A 426 -32.16 1.65 -32.09
CA GLY A 426 -32.13 0.63 -33.13
C GLY A 426 -33.50 0.29 -33.74
N TYR A 427 -34.61 0.66 -33.06
CA TYR A 427 -35.98 0.31 -33.45
C TYR A 427 -36.39 0.90 -34.81
N GLU A 428 -35.90 2.09 -35.17
CA GLU A 428 -36.28 2.78 -36.40
C GLU A 428 -35.34 2.52 -37.59
N ARG A 429 -34.07 2.18 -37.33
CA ARG A 429 -33.07 1.96 -38.40
C ARG A 429 -33.00 0.52 -38.90
N GLN A 430 -33.58 -0.44 -38.18
CA GLN A 430 -33.59 -1.85 -38.56
C GLN A 430 -34.72 -2.20 -39.55
N ARG A 431 -34.86 -1.42 -40.64
CA ARG A 431 -35.38 -1.96 -41.91
C ARG A 431 -34.33 -2.90 -42.50
N VAL A 432 -34.31 -4.07 -41.88
CA VAL A 432 -33.49 -5.28 -42.07
C VAL A 432 -32.81 -5.35 -43.44
N ALA A 433 -31.47 -5.40 -43.44
CA ALA A 433 -30.74 -6.08 -44.50
C ALA A 433 -31.15 -7.55 -44.46
N ARG A 434 -32.15 -7.93 -45.28
CA ARG A 434 -32.78 -9.26 -45.24
C ARG A 434 -31.70 -10.34 -45.46
N LEU A 435 -31.31 -11.00 -44.37
CA LEU A 435 -30.72 -12.33 -44.46
C LEU A 435 -31.79 -13.24 -45.05
N ASP A 436 -31.54 -13.70 -46.27
CA ASP A 436 -32.43 -14.63 -46.97
C ASP A 436 -32.62 -15.92 -46.15
N GLU A 437 -33.83 -16.47 -46.16
CA GLU A 437 -34.20 -17.65 -45.34
C GLU A 437 -33.32 -18.86 -45.69
N SER A 438 -32.84 -18.94 -46.93
CA SER A 438 -31.86 -19.94 -47.39
C SER A 438 -30.59 -20.01 -46.51
N HIS A 439 -30.14 -18.88 -45.96
CA HIS A 439 -28.94 -18.80 -45.14
C HIS A 439 -29.20 -19.08 -43.65
N LEU A 440 -30.45 -19.02 -43.17
CA LEU A 440 -30.77 -19.22 -41.75
C LEU A 440 -30.40 -20.63 -41.26
N GLY A 441 -30.60 -21.64 -42.10
CA GLY A 441 -30.19 -23.03 -41.81
C GLY A 441 -28.67 -23.15 -41.62
N ALA A 442 -27.88 -22.59 -42.55
CA ALA A 442 -26.43 -22.60 -42.47
C ALA A 442 -25.88 -21.80 -41.28
N ILE A 443 -26.44 -20.61 -41.02
CA ILE A 443 -26.08 -19.78 -39.85
C ILE A 443 -26.41 -20.51 -38.54
N SER A 444 -27.62 -21.10 -38.43
CA SER A 444 -28.03 -21.83 -37.23
C SER A 444 -27.15 -23.07 -36.98
N MET A 445 -26.81 -23.81 -38.05
CA MET A 445 -25.97 -25.00 -37.96
C MET A 445 -24.52 -24.65 -37.58
N GLU A 446 -23.93 -23.63 -38.19
CA GLU A 446 -22.59 -23.15 -37.86
C GLU A 446 -22.53 -22.55 -36.45
N LEU A 447 -23.52 -21.75 -36.03
CA LEU A 447 -23.60 -21.25 -34.66
C LEU A 447 -23.80 -22.38 -33.64
N THR A 448 -24.52 -23.44 -34.00
CA THR A 448 -24.67 -24.63 -33.15
C THR A 448 -23.38 -25.44 -33.09
N GLU A 449 -22.63 -25.55 -34.20
CA GLU A 449 -21.31 -26.18 -34.27
C GLU A 449 -20.30 -25.40 -33.42
N GLU A 450 -20.18 -24.09 -33.60
CA GLU A 450 -19.35 -23.19 -32.78
C GLU A 450 -19.79 -23.18 -31.31
N GLN A 451 -21.09 -23.13 -31.00
CA GLN A 451 -21.58 -23.19 -29.61
C GLN A 451 -21.31 -24.56 -28.98
N SER A 452 -21.32 -25.64 -29.75
CA SER A 452 -20.96 -26.99 -29.29
C SER A 452 -19.45 -27.16 -29.12
N GLN A 453 -18.63 -26.55 -29.99
CA GLN A 453 -17.17 -26.45 -29.81
C GLN A 453 -16.84 -25.60 -28.58
N LEU A 454 -17.51 -24.47 -28.38
CA LEU A 454 -17.38 -23.65 -27.19
C LEU A 454 -17.71 -24.48 -25.95
N ARG A 455 -18.90 -25.09 -25.91
CA ARG A 455 -19.34 -25.96 -24.81
C ARG A 455 -18.34 -27.10 -24.54
N SER A 456 -17.76 -27.73 -25.57
CA SER A 456 -16.76 -28.80 -25.36
C SER A 456 -15.39 -28.28 -24.88
N ILE A 457 -14.96 -27.09 -25.30
CA ILE A 457 -13.75 -26.45 -24.75
C ILE A 457 -13.94 -26.08 -23.28
N TYR A 458 -15.12 -25.57 -22.94
CA TYR A 458 -15.54 -25.28 -21.57
C TYR A 458 -15.67 -26.56 -20.71
N ALA A 459 -16.20 -27.65 -21.25
CA ALA A 459 -16.60 -28.86 -20.51
C ALA A 459 -15.75 -30.12 -20.76
N THR A 460 -14.57 -30.03 -21.41
CA THR A 460 -13.72 -31.24 -21.59
C THR A 460 -12.19 -31.07 -21.66
N LYS A 461 -11.57 -29.87 -21.62
CA LYS A 461 -10.07 -29.82 -21.65
C LYS A 461 -9.28 -28.59 -21.19
N GLN A 462 -9.83 -27.37 -21.15
CA GLN A 462 -9.03 -26.19 -20.80
C GLN A 462 -9.54 -25.43 -19.60
N LEU A 463 -10.85 -25.13 -19.55
CA LEU A 463 -11.40 -24.45 -18.38
C LEU A 463 -11.67 -25.42 -17.24
N GLU A 464 -12.21 -26.62 -17.48
CA GLU A 464 -12.21 -27.68 -16.46
C GLU A 464 -10.80 -27.97 -15.94
N GLU A 465 -9.79 -28.21 -16.78
CA GLU A 465 -8.43 -28.41 -16.26
C GLU A 465 -7.89 -27.18 -15.49
N THR A 466 -8.23 -25.95 -15.87
CA THR A 466 -7.75 -24.73 -15.16
C THR A 466 -8.52 -24.49 -13.86
N THR A 467 -9.82 -24.74 -13.85
CA THR A 467 -10.72 -24.61 -12.70
C THR A 467 -10.57 -25.77 -11.73
N GLU A 468 -10.34 -26.99 -12.22
CA GLU A 468 -9.93 -28.13 -11.44
C GLU A 468 -8.49 -27.93 -10.94
N LYS A 469 -7.53 -27.40 -11.72
CA LYS A 469 -6.22 -26.99 -11.15
C LYS A 469 -6.35 -25.84 -10.16
N PHE A 470 -7.31 -24.92 -10.31
CA PHE A 470 -7.56 -23.84 -9.36
C PHE A 470 -8.17 -24.40 -8.07
N ASN A 471 -9.23 -25.19 -8.17
CA ASN A 471 -9.91 -25.85 -7.06
C ASN A 471 -9.03 -26.88 -6.39
N LYS A 472 -8.26 -27.67 -7.15
CA LYS A 472 -7.27 -28.63 -6.65
C LYS A 472 -6.07 -27.90 -6.06
N ALA A 473 -5.61 -26.77 -6.57
CA ALA A 473 -4.56 -26.00 -5.90
C ALA A 473 -5.08 -25.30 -4.64
N THR A 474 -6.31 -24.80 -4.61
CA THR A 474 -6.93 -24.23 -3.41
C THR A 474 -7.19 -25.33 -2.37
N LYS A 475 -7.74 -26.48 -2.79
CA LYS A 475 -7.88 -27.70 -1.98
C LYS A 475 -6.57 -28.42 -1.68
N GLN A 476 -5.47 -28.25 -2.43
CA GLN A 476 -4.15 -28.84 -2.12
C GLN A 476 -3.36 -27.94 -1.22
N ASP A 477 -3.45 -26.62 -1.40
CA ASP A 477 -3.09 -25.69 -0.34
C ASP A 477 -3.84 -26.15 0.92
N GLN A 478 -5.14 -26.50 0.86
CA GLN A 478 -5.92 -26.99 2.01
C GLN A 478 -5.66 -28.46 2.46
N GLN A 479 -5.28 -29.39 1.58
CA GLN A 479 -5.03 -30.81 1.93
C GLN A 479 -3.59 -31.06 2.35
N ALA A 480 -2.66 -30.18 1.98
CA ALA A 480 -1.38 -30.02 2.67
C ALA A 480 -1.54 -29.31 4.03
N ARG A 481 -2.71 -28.70 4.29
CA ARG A 481 -3.04 -28.04 5.56
C ARG A 481 -3.74 -29.02 6.52
N ASN A 482 -2.94 -29.75 7.29
CA ASN A 482 -2.98 -29.41 8.72
C ASN A 482 -2.44 -27.97 8.80
N LEU A 483 -3.30 -26.95 8.69
CA LEU A 483 -2.86 -25.53 8.76
C LEU A 483 -2.00 -25.34 10.00
N PHE A 484 -2.56 -25.90 11.05
CA PHE A 484 -2.04 -26.04 12.38
C PHE A 484 -1.71 -27.52 12.57
N ASP A 485 -0.44 -27.92 12.41
CA ASP A 485 -0.06 -29.29 12.75
C ASP A 485 -0.35 -29.55 14.23
N VAL A 486 -0.85 -30.74 14.56
CA VAL A 486 -1.14 -31.12 15.95
C VAL A 486 0.16 -31.07 16.77
N GLY A 487 1.31 -31.40 16.15
CA GLY A 487 2.64 -31.18 16.75
C GLY A 487 2.97 -29.71 16.99
N GLU A 488 2.76 -28.83 16.01
CA GLU A 488 2.90 -27.37 16.15
C GLU A 488 2.02 -26.82 17.30
N ILE A 489 0.72 -27.18 17.35
CA ILE A 489 -0.21 -26.78 18.43
C ILE A 489 0.26 -27.29 19.79
N MET A 490 0.66 -28.57 19.90
CA MET A 490 1.15 -29.13 21.16
C MET A 490 2.42 -28.43 21.65
N SER A 491 3.33 -28.07 20.73
CA SER A 491 4.56 -27.32 21.03
C SER A 491 4.27 -25.91 21.56
N LEU A 492 3.31 -25.20 20.94
CA LEU A 492 2.82 -23.91 21.44
C LEU A 492 2.22 -24.08 22.85
N ASN A 493 1.36 -25.07 23.05
CA ASN A 493 0.68 -25.28 24.33
C ASN A 493 1.69 -25.60 25.47
N GLN A 494 2.73 -26.39 25.18
CA GLN A 494 3.81 -26.69 26.11
C GLN A 494 4.65 -25.45 26.48
N THR A 495 4.91 -24.56 25.51
CA THR A 495 5.80 -23.40 25.69
C THR A 495 5.07 -22.13 26.14
N PHE A 496 3.74 -22.09 26.11
CA PHE A 496 2.94 -20.90 26.43
C PHE A 496 3.20 -20.29 27.82
N VAL A 497 3.28 -21.11 28.88
CA VAL A 497 3.56 -20.61 30.24
C VAL A 497 4.93 -19.93 30.31
N LYS A 498 5.92 -20.44 29.54
CA LYS A 498 7.27 -19.86 29.44
C LYS A 498 7.27 -18.53 28.67
N LEU A 499 6.37 -18.34 27.69
CA LEU A 499 6.17 -17.04 27.05
C LEU A 499 5.72 -15.98 28.08
N VAL A 500 4.71 -16.32 28.88
CA VAL A 500 4.11 -15.42 29.87
C VAL A 500 5.08 -15.12 31.02
N ASP A 501 5.85 -16.11 31.49
CA ASP A 501 6.97 -15.86 32.42
C ASP A 501 7.97 -14.85 31.84
N ASN A 502 8.27 -14.94 30.54
CA ASN A 502 9.15 -14.02 29.84
C ASN A 502 8.53 -12.63 29.57
N PHE A 503 7.32 -12.31 30.03
CA PHE A 503 6.80 -10.93 30.05
C PHE A 503 7.46 -10.09 31.15
N GLN A 504 7.95 -10.74 32.22
CA GLN A 504 8.75 -10.11 33.27
C GLN A 504 10.16 -9.70 32.80
N LYS A 505 10.57 -10.16 31.61
CA LYS A 505 11.91 -9.95 31.05
C LYS A 505 11.87 -9.08 29.80
N SER A 506 12.89 -8.25 29.66
CA SER A 506 13.16 -7.44 28.48
C SER A 506 13.87 -8.27 27.41
N ALA A 507 14.09 -7.70 26.22
CA ALA A 507 14.73 -8.39 25.10
C ALA A 507 16.17 -8.88 25.39
N THR A 508 16.87 -8.24 26.34
CA THR A 508 18.20 -8.62 26.84
C THR A 508 18.17 -9.64 27.97
N GLY A 509 16.97 -10.10 28.39
CA GLY A 509 16.79 -11.04 29.50
C GLY A 509 16.70 -10.40 30.89
N GLU A 510 17.05 -9.12 31.03
CA GLU A 510 16.95 -8.34 32.28
C GLU A 510 15.49 -8.22 32.73
N LEU A 511 15.23 -8.29 34.04
CA LEU A 511 13.90 -8.08 34.61
C LEU A 511 13.39 -6.65 34.33
N LEU A 512 12.10 -6.50 34.05
CA LEU A 512 11.45 -5.20 33.92
C LEU A 512 11.42 -4.48 35.26
N HIS A 513 11.55 -3.16 35.23
CA HIS A 513 11.21 -2.33 36.38
C HIS A 513 9.71 -2.47 36.72
N TRP A 514 9.35 -2.40 38.00
CA TRP A 514 7.96 -2.62 38.46
C TRP A 514 6.98 -1.65 37.79
N ALA A 515 7.39 -0.40 37.57
CA ALA A 515 6.58 0.62 36.93
C ALA A 515 6.25 0.24 35.48
N SER A 516 7.26 -0.21 34.71
CA SER A 516 7.13 -0.70 33.34
C SER A 516 6.24 -1.95 33.25
N PHE A 517 6.41 -2.90 34.19
CA PHE A 517 5.61 -4.11 34.25
C PHE A 517 4.13 -3.77 34.55
N ALA A 518 3.89 -2.92 35.54
CA ALA A 518 2.56 -2.44 35.89
C ALA A 518 1.92 -1.63 34.74
N ALA A 519 2.69 -0.85 33.98
CA ALA A 519 2.20 -0.10 32.82
C ALA A 519 1.70 -1.02 31.69
N CYS A 520 2.40 -2.13 31.45
CA CYS A 520 1.98 -3.17 30.52
C CYS A 520 0.70 -3.90 31.01
N ILE A 521 0.61 -4.21 32.31
CA ILE A 521 -0.60 -4.80 32.93
C ILE A 521 -1.81 -3.85 32.80
N ARG A 522 -1.66 -2.54 33.07
CA ARG A 522 -2.72 -1.53 32.90
C ARG A 522 -3.23 -1.48 31.45
N ARG A 523 -2.32 -1.59 30.48
CA ARG A 523 -2.58 -1.57 29.03
C ARG A 523 -3.08 -2.91 28.47
N LYS A 524 -3.40 -3.90 29.32
CA LYS A 524 -3.78 -5.27 28.89
C LYS A 524 -2.76 -5.89 27.92
N GLY A 525 -1.47 -5.63 28.16
CA GLY A 525 -0.37 -6.08 27.30
C GLY A 525 -0.13 -5.25 26.04
N GLY A 526 -0.93 -4.22 25.78
CA GLY A 526 -0.70 -3.25 24.70
C GLY A 526 0.64 -2.53 24.82
N ALA A 527 1.04 -1.83 23.76
CA ALA A 527 2.35 -1.21 23.65
C ALA A 527 2.63 -0.17 24.75
N TYR A 528 3.82 -0.23 25.33
CA TYR A 528 4.36 0.72 26.30
C TYR A 528 5.85 0.93 26.05
N THR A 529 6.31 2.17 26.00
CA THR A 529 7.74 2.51 25.78
C THR A 529 8.36 3.10 27.04
N THR A 530 9.43 2.50 27.56
CA THR A 530 10.16 3.05 28.72
C THR A 530 10.73 4.43 28.40
N TYR A 531 10.76 5.32 29.39
CA TYR A 531 11.17 6.70 29.18
C TYR A 531 12.67 6.95 29.40
N THR A 532 13.30 6.15 30.27
CA THR A 532 14.74 6.13 30.49
C THR A 532 15.50 5.68 29.24
N LYS A 533 16.70 6.23 29.01
CA LYS A 533 17.57 5.83 27.90
C LYS A 533 18.41 4.59 28.29
N PRO A 534 18.59 3.60 27.41
CA PRO A 534 17.95 3.46 26.10
C PRO A 534 16.46 3.09 26.25
N ARG A 535 15.58 3.83 25.57
CA ARG A 535 14.14 3.55 25.60
C ARG A 535 13.87 2.15 25.05
N ARG A 536 12.90 1.42 25.60
CA ARG A 536 12.54 0.07 25.16
C ARG A 536 11.02 -0.04 25.04
N THR A 537 10.54 -0.44 23.86
CA THR A 537 9.13 -0.69 23.61
C THR A 537 8.79 -2.14 23.98
N HIS A 538 7.76 -2.31 24.81
CA HIS A 538 7.22 -3.58 25.25
C HIS A 538 5.78 -3.68 24.77
N CYS A 539 5.46 -4.69 23.98
CA CYS A 539 4.08 -5.03 23.59
C CYS A 539 3.90 -6.53 23.81
N TRP A 540 3.24 -6.90 24.91
CA TRP A 540 3.01 -8.30 25.26
C TRP A 540 1.87 -8.90 24.43
N GLN A 541 0.89 -8.09 24.04
CA GLN A 541 -0.18 -8.44 23.11
C GLN A 541 0.38 -8.85 21.74
N ALA A 542 1.24 -8.02 21.13
CA ALA A 542 1.92 -8.39 19.88
C ALA A 542 2.81 -9.64 20.03
N ARG A 543 3.47 -9.84 21.17
CA ARG A 543 4.21 -11.08 21.47
C ARG A 543 3.32 -12.31 21.59
N LEU A 544 2.11 -12.16 22.14
CA LEU A 544 1.09 -13.21 22.24
C LEU A 544 0.51 -13.55 20.86
N HIS A 545 0.19 -12.53 20.06
CA HIS A 545 -0.28 -12.66 18.68
C HIS A 545 0.76 -13.35 17.81
N TRP A 546 2.03 -12.91 17.88
CA TRP A 546 3.14 -13.56 17.20
C TRP A 546 3.33 -15.00 17.64
N PHE A 547 3.33 -15.27 18.95
CA PHE A 547 3.46 -16.64 19.45
C PHE A 547 2.38 -17.57 18.88
N PHE A 548 1.13 -17.12 18.79
CA PHE A 548 0.06 -17.92 18.22
C PHE A 548 0.15 -18.04 16.68
N TRP A 549 0.34 -16.94 15.95
CA TRP A 549 0.24 -16.96 14.47
C TRP A 549 1.54 -17.29 13.72
N ALA A 550 2.73 -17.13 14.31
CA ALA A 550 4.01 -17.29 13.60
C ALA A 550 4.21 -18.64 12.88
N PRO A 551 3.81 -19.82 13.44
CA PRO A 551 3.96 -21.08 12.72
C PRO A 551 3.05 -21.22 11.49
N PHE A 552 2.00 -20.39 11.39
CA PHE A 552 0.90 -20.54 10.44
C PHE A 552 0.85 -19.41 9.41
N ALA A 553 1.45 -18.26 9.73
CA ALA A 553 1.33 -17.01 8.99
C ALA A 553 1.73 -17.09 7.51
N LEU A 554 2.80 -17.81 7.17
CA LEU A 554 3.19 -17.98 5.77
C LEU A 554 2.24 -18.90 4.99
N LYS A 555 1.85 -20.04 5.58
CA LYS A 555 0.88 -20.99 4.97
C LYS A 555 -0.43 -20.24 4.68
N TRP A 556 -0.87 -19.41 5.62
CA TRP A 556 -2.01 -18.51 5.49
C TRP A 556 -1.80 -17.44 4.40
N GLY A 557 -0.70 -16.70 4.46
CA GLY A 557 -0.34 -15.63 3.51
C GLY A 557 -0.21 -16.11 2.06
N GLN A 558 0.23 -17.35 1.84
CA GLN A 558 0.24 -17.98 0.52
C GLN A 558 -1.18 -18.32 0.04
N SER A 559 -2.01 -18.87 0.93
CA SER A 559 -3.37 -19.34 0.64
C SER A 559 -4.34 -18.21 0.25
N PHE A 560 -4.22 -17.04 0.89
CA PHE A 560 -5.12 -15.89 0.68
C PHE A 560 -4.43 -14.67 0.00
N GLY A 561 -3.12 -14.77 -0.31
CA GLY A 561 -2.33 -13.67 -0.85
C GLY A 561 -1.87 -13.87 -2.31
N PRO A 562 -0.59 -13.60 -2.64
CA PRO A 562 -0.12 -13.57 -4.03
C PRO A 562 -0.34 -14.85 -4.84
N SER A 563 -0.34 -16.03 -4.21
CA SER A 563 -0.56 -17.30 -4.94
C SER A 563 -1.98 -17.38 -5.50
N LEU A 564 -2.99 -17.09 -4.67
CA LEU A 564 -4.39 -17.01 -5.06
C LEU A 564 -4.60 -15.97 -6.17
N GLN A 565 -4.01 -14.77 -6.02
CA GLN A 565 -4.10 -13.69 -7.02
C GLN A 565 -3.45 -14.09 -8.36
N ASN A 566 -2.30 -14.78 -8.34
CA ASN A 566 -1.65 -15.26 -9.56
C ASN A 566 -2.39 -16.44 -10.21
N ARG A 567 -3.04 -17.31 -9.43
CA ARG A 567 -3.96 -18.33 -9.94
C ARG A 567 -5.18 -17.67 -10.61
N PHE A 568 -5.77 -16.69 -9.96
CA PHE A 568 -6.91 -15.93 -10.48
C PHE A 568 -6.58 -15.17 -11.78
N LYS A 569 -5.47 -14.42 -11.84
CA LYS A 569 -5.02 -13.74 -13.07
C LYS A 569 -4.84 -14.69 -14.26
N ARG A 570 -4.35 -15.92 -14.03
CA ARG A 570 -4.24 -16.95 -15.07
C ARG A 570 -5.62 -17.44 -15.54
N LEU A 571 -6.58 -17.60 -14.64
CA LEU A 571 -7.97 -17.91 -15.00
C LEU A 571 -8.57 -16.79 -15.87
N GLU A 572 -8.44 -15.52 -15.47
CA GLU A 572 -8.95 -14.38 -16.26
C GLU A 572 -8.34 -14.30 -17.66
N ALA A 573 -7.03 -14.52 -17.77
CA ALA A 573 -6.31 -14.51 -19.05
C ALA A 573 -6.76 -15.65 -19.96
N ASN A 574 -6.92 -16.86 -19.43
CA ASN A 574 -7.41 -18.01 -20.19
C ASN A 574 -8.86 -17.79 -20.68
N VAL A 575 -9.75 -17.30 -19.81
CA VAL A 575 -11.14 -16.98 -20.20
C VAL A 575 -11.18 -15.90 -21.28
N GLN A 576 -10.37 -14.84 -21.15
CA GLN A 576 -10.28 -13.81 -22.20
C GLN A 576 -9.80 -14.38 -23.53
N ALA A 577 -8.80 -15.27 -23.51
CA ALA A 577 -8.23 -15.87 -24.71
C ALA A 577 -9.28 -16.68 -25.48
N GLU A 578 -10.05 -17.54 -24.81
CA GLU A 578 -11.07 -18.37 -25.47
C GLU A 578 -12.26 -17.55 -26.00
N VAL A 579 -12.69 -16.52 -25.27
CA VAL A 579 -13.72 -15.56 -25.75
C VAL A 579 -13.24 -14.85 -27.01
N SER A 580 -12.00 -14.35 -27.00
CA SER A 580 -11.38 -13.69 -28.16
C SER A 580 -11.25 -14.66 -29.34
N ARG A 581 -10.92 -15.94 -29.07
CA ARG A 581 -10.82 -17.01 -30.06
C ARG A 581 -12.16 -17.30 -30.74
N HIS A 582 -13.25 -17.37 -29.98
CA HIS A 582 -14.59 -17.59 -30.51
C HIS A 582 -15.12 -16.38 -31.30
N ILE A 583 -14.95 -15.16 -30.77
CA ILE A 583 -15.30 -13.92 -31.50
C ILE A 583 -14.56 -13.88 -32.85
N PHE A 584 -13.27 -14.26 -32.87
CA PHE A 584 -12.48 -14.35 -34.10
C PHE A 584 -12.99 -15.46 -35.03
N ALA A 585 -13.27 -16.67 -34.53
CA ALA A 585 -13.76 -17.79 -35.32
C ALA A 585 -15.07 -17.45 -36.05
N VAL A 586 -16.08 -16.96 -35.33
CA VAL A 586 -17.36 -16.53 -35.90
C VAL A 586 -17.17 -15.35 -36.87
N SER A 587 -16.29 -14.40 -36.56
CA SER A 587 -16.00 -13.24 -37.42
C SER A 587 -15.26 -13.59 -38.73
N GLN A 588 -14.65 -14.78 -38.81
CA GLN A 588 -13.82 -15.23 -39.93
C GLN A 588 -14.32 -16.50 -40.62
N SER A 589 -15.38 -17.14 -40.12
CA SER A 589 -15.92 -18.36 -40.73
C SER A 589 -16.27 -18.14 -42.21
N SER A 590 -15.78 -19.05 -43.05
CA SER A 590 -16.08 -19.10 -44.49
C SER A 590 -17.48 -19.64 -44.78
N LYS A 591 -18.13 -20.29 -43.80
CA LYS A 591 -19.49 -20.83 -43.90
C LYS A 591 -20.58 -19.77 -43.63
N LEU A 592 -20.22 -18.60 -43.09
CA LEU A 592 -21.15 -17.52 -42.76
C LEU A 592 -21.19 -16.41 -43.84
N PRO A 593 -22.37 -15.81 -44.15
CA PRO A 593 -22.46 -14.65 -45.03
C PRO A 593 -21.67 -13.45 -44.51
N GLU A 594 -21.06 -12.65 -45.40
CA GLU A 594 -20.29 -11.47 -44.97
C GLU A 594 -21.16 -10.40 -44.29
N VAL A 595 -22.44 -10.30 -44.65
CA VAL A 595 -23.43 -9.44 -43.96
C VAL A 595 -23.59 -9.87 -42.49
N TYR A 596 -23.68 -11.19 -42.23
CA TYR A 596 -23.74 -11.71 -40.87
C TYR A 596 -22.43 -11.44 -40.11
N LYS A 597 -21.27 -11.71 -40.72
CA LYS A 597 -19.96 -11.43 -40.11
C LYS A 597 -19.78 -9.94 -39.79
N SER A 598 -20.22 -9.04 -40.66
CA SER A 598 -20.20 -7.59 -40.42
C SER A 598 -21.06 -7.20 -39.22
N LEU A 599 -22.31 -7.68 -39.16
CA LEU A 599 -23.22 -7.42 -38.04
C LEU A 599 -22.72 -8.03 -36.73
N PHE A 600 -22.14 -9.23 -36.77
CA PHE A 600 -21.52 -9.88 -35.62
C PHE A 600 -20.34 -9.08 -35.10
N ARG A 601 -19.41 -8.63 -35.97
CA ARG A 601 -18.29 -7.75 -35.59
C ARG A 601 -18.79 -6.46 -34.91
N THR A 602 -19.87 -5.85 -35.41
CA THR A 602 -20.45 -4.65 -34.77
C THR A 602 -21.10 -4.90 -33.41
N ARG A 603 -21.46 -6.15 -33.08
CA ARG A 603 -22.12 -6.53 -31.81
C ARG A 603 -21.26 -7.42 -30.89
N ALA A 604 -20.05 -7.77 -31.31
CA ALA A 604 -19.15 -8.67 -30.58
C ALA A 604 -18.82 -8.15 -29.16
N TYR A 605 -18.75 -6.83 -28.99
CA TYR A 605 -18.54 -6.18 -27.70
C TYR A 605 -19.60 -6.58 -26.64
N ARG A 606 -20.81 -7.01 -27.03
CA ARG A 606 -21.84 -7.51 -26.09
C ARG A 606 -21.43 -8.85 -25.46
N VAL A 607 -20.71 -9.69 -26.20
CA VAL A 607 -20.13 -10.93 -25.67
C VAL A 607 -18.97 -10.59 -24.74
N GLU A 608 -18.18 -9.57 -25.06
CA GLU A 608 -17.12 -9.06 -24.19
C GLU A 608 -17.69 -8.46 -22.89
N ASN A 609 -18.82 -7.74 -22.95
CA ASN A 609 -19.54 -7.20 -21.78
C ASN A 609 -19.95 -8.30 -20.79
N LEU A 610 -20.60 -9.37 -21.26
CA LEU A 610 -20.99 -10.52 -20.42
C LEU A 610 -19.77 -11.20 -19.77
N MET A 611 -18.62 -11.19 -20.45
CA MET A 611 -17.38 -11.77 -19.94
C MET A 611 -16.67 -10.84 -18.95
N CYS A 612 -16.83 -9.52 -19.09
CA CYS A 612 -16.47 -8.55 -18.06
C CYS A 612 -17.39 -8.65 -16.83
N GLU A 613 -18.70 -8.92 -16.99
CA GLU A 613 -19.60 -9.25 -15.88
C GLU A 613 -19.14 -10.49 -15.11
N TYR A 614 -18.84 -11.58 -15.82
CA TYR A 614 -18.29 -12.79 -15.22
C TYR A 614 -16.97 -12.52 -14.46
N LYS A 615 -15.98 -11.87 -15.09
CA LYS A 615 -14.71 -11.53 -14.42
C LYS A 615 -14.93 -10.64 -13.20
N SER A 616 -15.75 -9.60 -13.30
CA SER A 616 -16.09 -8.71 -12.19
C SER A 616 -16.76 -9.47 -11.03
N SER A 617 -17.61 -10.45 -11.33
CA SER A 617 -18.20 -11.35 -10.33
C SER A 617 -17.13 -12.21 -9.64
N VAL A 618 -16.26 -12.89 -10.39
CA VAL A 618 -15.21 -13.73 -9.77
C VAL A 618 -14.17 -12.87 -9.02
N ARG A 619 -13.82 -11.67 -9.52
CA ARG A 619 -13.02 -10.66 -8.78
C ARG A 619 -13.66 -10.33 -7.43
N ALA A 620 -14.99 -10.15 -7.39
CA ALA A 620 -15.73 -9.89 -6.18
C ALA A 620 -15.69 -11.10 -5.22
N SER A 621 -15.96 -12.32 -5.69
CA SER A 621 -15.91 -13.52 -4.85
C SER A 621 -14.50 -13.80 -4.30
N VAL A 622 -13.44 -13.64 -5.11
CA VAL A 622 -12.04 -13.70 -4.64
C VAL A 622 -11.75 -12.62 -3.59
N SER A 623 -12.23 -11.39 -3.81
CA SER A 623 -12.05 -10.29 -2.84
C SER A 623 -12.77 -10.54 -1.53
N GLN A 624 -14.01 -11.07 -1.57
CA GLN A 624 -14.76 -11.48 -0.39
C GLN A 624 -14.06 -12.61 0.36
N TYR A 625 -13.53 -13.62 -0.35
CA TYR A 625 -12.78 -14.73 0.24
C TYR A 625 -11.52 -14.25 0.99
N VAL A 626 -10.73 -13.35 0.38
CA VAL A 626 -9.58 -12.71 1.05
C VAL A 626 -10.01 -11.87 2.25
N MET A 627 -11.14 -11.16 2.16
CA MET A 627 -11.68 -10.41 3.30
C MET A 627 -12.15 -11.32 4.44
N LYS A 628 -12.78 -12.47 4.16
CA LYS A 628 -13.13 -13.46 5.19
C LYS A 628 -11.89 -14.05 5.87
N GLY A 629 -10.82 -14.32 5.13
CA GLY A 629 -9.53 -14.67 5.74
C GLY A 629 -9.02 -13.60 6.72
N ARG A 630 -9.14 -12.32 6.37
CA ARG A 630 -8.76 -11.20 7.27
C ARG A 630 -9.67 -11.09 8.49
N GLU A 631 -10.99 -11.24 8.32
CA GLU A 631 -11.96 -11.24 9.41
C GLU A 631 -11.69 -12.38 10.41
N ILE A 632 -11.44 -13.60 9.91
CA ILE A 632 -11.09 -14.77 10.74
C ILE A 632 -9.80 -14.52 11.52
N ARG A 633 -8.77 -13.96 10.88
CA ARG A 633 -7.54 -13.54 11.58
C ARG A 633 -7.82 -12.49 12.66
N SER A 634 -8.58 -11.44 12.36
CA SER A 634 -8.93 -10.42 13.37
C SER A 634 -9.66 -11.04 14.55
N SER A 635 -10.74 -11.77 14.28
CA SER A 635 -11.56 -12.42 15.30
C SER A 635 -10.75 -13.39 16.16
N SER A 636 -9.78 -14.12 15.59
CA SER A 636 -8.91 -15.01 16.38
C SER A 636 -8.04 -14.25 17.39
N LEU A 637 -7.61 -13.03 17.06
CA LEU A 637 -6.81 -12.18 17.95
C LEU A 637 -7.68 -11.53 19.01
N ASP A 638 -8.84 -10.99 18.62
CA ASP A 638 -9.82 -10.44 19.55
C ASP A 638 -10.25 -11.51 20.57
N GLN A 639 -10.46 -12.76 20.12
CA GLN A 639 -10.75 -13.90 20.99
C GLN A 639 -9.58 -14.25 21.92
N LEU A 640 -8.35 -14.31 21.41
CA LEU A 640 -7.14 -14.60 22.21
C LEU A 640 -6.90 -13.52 23.27
N ASP A 641 -7.14 -12.25 22.94
CA ASP A 641 -7.07 -11.12 23.87
C ASP A 641 -8.19 -11.18 24.92
N ASN A 642 -9.40 -11.60 24.53
CA ASN A 642 -10.51 -11.83 25.47
C ASN A 642 -10.24 -13.03 26.41
N ASP A 643 -9.67 -14.13 25.91
CA ASP A 643 -9.27 -15.29 26.73
C ASP A 643 -8.19 -14.92 27.77
N PHE A 644 -7.32 -13.96 27.42
CA PHE A 644 -6.23 -13.49 28.28
C PHE A 644 -6.58 -12.24 29.11
N ALA A 645 -7.66 -11.52 28.80
CA ALA A 645 -8.12 -10.35 29.53
C ALA A 645 -8.32 -10.59 31.05
N PRO A 646 -8.85 -11.73 31.53
CA PRO A 646 -8.97 -12.01 32.96
C PRO A 646 -7.62 -12.09 33.67
N ALA A 647 -6.54 -12.53 32.99
CA ALA A 647 -5.19 -12.52 33.57
C ALA A 647 -4.75 -11.11 33.95
N TYR A 648 -5.01 -10.15 33.05
CA TYR A 648 -4.72 -8.74 33.30
C TYR A 648 -5.59 -8.15 34.40
N SER A 649 -6.86 -8.53 34.49
CA SER A 649 -7.77 -8.09 35.56
C SER A 649 -7.30 -8.63 36.92
N GLU A 650 -7.10 -9.95 37.06
CA GLU A 650 -6.57 -10.58 38.27
C GLU A 650 -5.22 -9.95 38.70
N ALA A 651 -4.38 -9.59 37.73
CA ALA A 651 -3.11 -8.90 38.01
C ALA A 651 -3.29 -7.41 38.33
N GLN A 652 -4.33 -6.72 37.89
CA GLN A 652 -4.59 -5.33 38.31
C GLN A 652 -4.99 -5.28 39.79
N ASP A 653 -5.81 -6.24 40.22
CA ASP A 653 -6.38 -6.39 41.57
C ASP A 653 -5.36 -6.79 42.66
N VAL A 654 -4.14 -7.21 42.30
CA VAL A 654 -3.08 -7.52 43.28
C VAL A 654 -2.64 -6.23 44.00
N GLU A 655 -2.71 -6.17 45.32
CA GLU A 655 -2.26 -5.00 46.11
C GLU A 655 -1.14 -5.34 47.11
N GLY A 656 -0.55 -4.32 47.73
CA GLY A 656 0.44 -4.46 48.81
C GLY A 656 1.90 -4.60 48.36
N LYS A 657 2.79 -4.81 49.34
CA LYS A 657 4.23 -4.93 49.14
C LYS A 657 4.55 -6.21 48.35
N GLY A 658 5.41 -6.10 47.34
CA GLY A 658 5.69 -7.21 46.42
C GLY A 658 4.68 -7.36 45.28
N LYS A 659 3.84 -6.33 45.02
CA LYS A 659 2.81 -6.32 43.96
C LYS A 659 3.31 -6.94 42.66
N MET A 660 4.45 -6.52 42.11
CA MET A 660 4.97 -7.06 40.84
C MET A 660 5.11 -8.60 40.84
N GLU A 661 5.57 -9.22 41.92
CA GLU A 661 5.69 -10.68 42.02
C GLU A 661 4.31 -11.34 42.10
N GLY A 662 3.38 -10.74 42.85
CA GLY A 662 1.97 -11.18 42.87
C GLY A 662 1.30 -11.07 41.50
N GLN A 663 1.52 -9.97 40.76
CA GLN A 663 1.03 -9.77 39.40
C GLN A 663 1.61 -10.81 38.44
N ALA A 664 2.92 -11.03 38.49
CA ALA A 664 3.62 -12.07 37.74
C ALA A 664 3.03 -13.48 38.03
N LYS A 665 2.77 -13.79 39.30
CA LYS A 665 2.16 -15.06 39.74
C LYS A 665 0.71 -15.20 39.24
N ALA A 666 -0.10 -14.14 39.25
CA ALA A 666 -1.45 -14.15 38.69
C ALA A 666 -1.42 -14.46 37.19
N MET A 667 -0.62 -13.71 36.42
CA MET A 667 -0.43 -13.92 34.97
C MET A 667 0.00 -15.37 34.65
N ARG A 668 1.00 -15.90 35.37
CA ARG A 668 1.48 -17.29 35.23
C ARG A 668 0.42 -18.33 35.57
N THR A 669 -0.37 -18.09 36.62
CA THR A 669 -1.44 -18.99 37.07
C THR A 669 -2.57 -19.05 36.04
N HIS A 670 -2.97 -17.91 35.49
CA HIS A 670 -3.95 -17.86 34.40
C HIS A 670 -3.44 -18.55 33.12
N ALA A 671 -2.17 -18.33 32.75
CA ALA A 671 -1.55 -19.00 31.62
C ALA A 671 -1.51 -20.54 31.78
N ALA A 672 -1.31 -21.03 33.01
CA ALA A 672 -1.37 -22.46 33.31
C ALA A 672 -2.77 -23.05 33.17
N ARG A 673 -3.83 -22.29 33.50
CA ARG A 673 -5.24 -22.67 33.26
C ARG A 673 -5.54 -22.73 31.75
N ILE A 674 -5.17 -21.70 30.98
CA ILE A 674 -5.36 -21.66 29.52
C ILE A 674 -4.71 -22.87 28.83
N ARG A 675 -3.51 -23.25 29.26
CA ARG A 675 -2.80 -24.43 28.75
C ARG A 675 -3.60 -25.74 28.95
N GLN A 676 -4.38 -25.83 30.03
CA GLN A 676 -5.20 -27.01 30.33
C GLN A 676 -6.54 -27.00 29.58
N SER A 677 -7.06 -25.82 29.22
CA SER A 677 -8.40 -25.65 28.64
C SER A 677 -8.47 -25.73 27.11
N ASN A 678 -7.47 -26.33 26.44
CA ASN A 678 -7.42 -26.56 24.98
C ASN A 678 -7.62 -25.32 24.09
N VAL A 679 -7.48 -24.09 24.62
CA VAL A 679 -7.81 -22.84 23.92
C VAL A 679 -7.17 -22.76 22.54
N PHE A 680 -5.87 -23.01 22.40
CA PHE A 680 -5.22 -22.98 21.09
C PHE A 680 -5.86 -23.98 20.11
N THR A 681 -6.05 -25.23 20.53
CA THR A 681 -6.70 -26.28 19.71
C THR A 681 -8.12 -25.92 19.29
N ASP A 682 -8.89 -25.22 20.13
CA ASP A 682 -10.27 -24.86 19.81
C ASP A 682 -10.37 -23.56 18.99
N ARG A 683 -9.36 -22.68 19.06
CA ARG A 683 -9.19 -21.53 18.18
C ARG A 683 -8.75 -21.97 16.78
N THR A 684 -7.83 -22.93 16.64
CA THR A 684 -7.43 -23.46 15.32
C THR A 684 -8.61 -24.14 14.60
N LYS A 685 -9.37 -25.00 15.29
CA LYS A 685 -10.63 -25.58 14.77
C LYS A 685 -11.68 -24.55 14.33
N GLN A 686 -11.67 -23.33 14.88
CA GLN A 686 -12.55 -22.25 14.44
C GLN A 686 -12.04 -21.61 13.14
N ILE A 687 -10.72 -21.43 13.03
CA ILE A 687 -10.06 -20.92 11.82
C ILE A 687 -10.21 -21.90 10.65
N ASP A 688 -10.18 -23.21 10.92
CA ASP A 688 -10.30 -24.27 9.90
C ASP A 688 -11.70 -24.36 9.25
N ARG A 689 -12.74 -23.71 9.79
CA ARG A 689 -14.11 -23.69 9.21
C ARG A 689 -14.25 -22.88 7.92
N ILE A 690 -13.15 -22.58 7.25
CA ILE A 690 -13.10 -21.76 6.04
C ILE A 690 -13.70 -22.49 4.81
N GLU A 691 -13.89 -23.81 4.92
CA GLU A 691 -14.50 -24.72 3.94
C GLU A 691 -15.82 -24.22 3.35
N GLU A 692 -16.70 -23.64 4.16
CA GLU A 692 -18.00 -23.12 3.69
C GLU A 692 -17.81 -21.96 2.69
N PHE A 693 -16.79 -21.12 2.91
CA PHE A 693 -16.45 -20.02 2.02
C PHE A 693 -15.65 -20.48 0.80
N GLU A 694 -14.82 -21.51 0.94
CA GLU A 694 -14.18 -22.18 -0.21
C GLU A 694 -15.23 -22.82 -1.13
N HIS A 695 -16.31 -23.43 -0.60
CA HIS A 695 -17.41 -23.95 -1.41
C HIS A 695 -18.14 -22.85 -2.20
N ASN A 696 -18.38 -21.69 -1.58
CA ASN A 696 -18.96 -20.53 -2.27
C ASN A 696 -18.03 -20.00 -3.38
N LEU A 697 -16.74 -19.81 -3.10
CA LEU A 697 -15.77 -19.38 -4.11
C LEU A 697 -15.66 -20.39 -5.26
N ALA A 698 -15.59 -21.69 -4.94
CA ALA A 698 -15.53 -22.75 -5.94
C ALA A 698 -16.80 -22.77 -6.81
N ARG A 699 -18.00 -22.62 -6.23
CA ARG A 699 -19.25 -22.49 -6.99
C ARG A 699 -19.23 -21.29 -7.94
N ASP A 700 -18.79 -20.13 -7.47
CA ASP A 700 -18.80 -18.89 -8.26
C ASP A 700 -17.74 -18.93 -9.39
N VAL A 701 -16.59 -19.58 -9.15
CA VAL A 701 -15.57 -19.88 -10.18
C VAL A 701 -16.04 -20.98 -11.14
N CYS A 702 -16.78 -21.96 -10.66
CA CYS A 702 -17.36 -23.06 -11.43
C CYS A 702 -18.75 -22.73 -12.01
N PHE A 703 -19.06 -21.47 -12.32
CA PHE A 703 -20.34 -21.13 -12.97
C PHE A 703 -20.34 -21.48 -14.48
N VAL A 704 -19.90 -22.71 -14.77
CA VAL A 704 -20.05 -23.45 -16.01
C VAL A 704 -20.27 -24.91 -15.62
N GLY A 705 -21.54 -25.32 -15.57
CA GLY A 705 -21.93 -26.74 -15.58
C GLY A 705 -21.64 -27.56 -14.33
N THR A 706 -22.50 -27.46 -13.31
CA THR A 706 -22.90 -28.64 -12.54
C THR A 706 -24.42 -28.73 -12.48
N GLU A 707 -24.97 -29.68 -13.25
CA GLU A 707 -26.27 -30.26 -12.92
C GLU A 707 -26.19 -30.85 -11.49
N GLN A 708 -27.33 -30.90 -10.80
CA GLN A 708 -27.52 -31.40 -9.42
C GLN A 708 -27.36 -30.37 -8.27
N SER A 709 -28.32 -29.45 -8.21
CA SER A 709 -28.98 -29.11 -6.94
C SER A 709 -30.46 -28.77 -7.20
N GLU A 710 -31.36 -29.72 -6.94
CA GLU A 710 -32.80 -29.67 -7.31
C GLU A 710 -33.63 -28.59 -6.59
N LYS A 711 -33.02 -27.63 -5.86
CA LYS A 711 -33.75 -26.62 -5.06
C LYS A 711 -33.25 -25.17 -5.18
N ALA A 712 -32.36 -24.85 -6.12
CA ALA A 712 -31.99 -23.46 -6.42
C ALA A 712 -32.70 -22.94 -7.69
N LYS A 713 -33.66 -22.01 -7.52
CA LYS A 713 -34.44 -21.36 -8.60
C LYS A 713 -33.57 -20.38 -9.44
N CYS A 714 -32.56 -20.85 -10.16
CA CYS A 714 -31.66 -19.98 -10.94
C CYS A 714 -31.39 -20.39 -12.40
N ASP A 715 -31.92 -21.52 -12.90
CA ASP A 715 -31.93 -21.82 -14.36
C ASP A 715 -32.94 -20.94 -15.15
N THR A 716 -33.59 -20.02 -14.44
CA THR A 716 -34.54 -19.05 -14.96
C THR A 716 -33.96 -17.65 -15.11
N GLY A 717 -32.73 -17.37 -14.67
CA GLY A 717 -32.15 -16.01 -14.71
C GLY A 717 -31.98 -15.47 -16.14
N LEU A 718 -30.87 -15.81 -16.79
CA LEU A 718 -30.59 -15.35 -18.16
C LEU A 718 -31.65 -15.85 -19.15
N LYS A 719 -32.16 -17.08 -18.94
CA LYS A 719 -33.17 -17.72 -19.80
C LYS A 719 -34.52 -16.99 -19.72
N ASN A 720 -35.06 -16.68 -18.54
CA ASN A 720 -36.28 -15.86 -18.47
C ASN A 720 -36.01 -14.38 -18.75
N ILE A 721 -34.80 -13.82 -18.58
CA ILE A 721 -34.54 -12.44 -19.02
C ILE A 721 -34.66 -12.36 -20.55
N ILE A 722 -33.97 -13.24 -21.28
CA ILE A 722 -34.07 -13.33 -22.74
C ILE A 722 -35.48 -13.72 -23.18
N GLN A 723 -36.13 -14.67 -22.49
CA GLN A 723 -37.46 -15.15 -22.85
C GLN A 723 -38.58 -14.18 -22.44
N ASN A 724 -38.41 -13.36 -21.40
CA ASN A 724 -39.31 -12.26 -21.04
C ASN A 724 -39.13 -11.06 -21.97
N GLU A 725 -37.89 -10.73 -22.39
CA GLU A 725 -37.69 -9.79 -23.50
C GLU A 725 -38.41 -10.30 -24.75
N LEU A 726 -38.11 -11.50 -25.23
CA LEU A 726 -38.76 -12.08 -26.42
C LEU A 726 -40.29 -12.16 -26.28
N SER A 727 -40.83 -12.39 -25.07
CA SER A 727 -42.27 -12.42 -24.82
C SER A 727 -42.89 -11.02 -24.76
N ALA A 728 -42.21 -10.04 -24.15
CA ALA A 728 -42.64 -8.64 -24.16
C ALA A 728 -42.63 -8.06 -25.58
N TRP A 729 -41.58 -8.35 -26.35
CA TRP A 729 -41.48 -8.03 -27.77
C TRP A 729 -42.62 -8.70 -28.58
N ARG A 730 -42.95 -9.98 -28.34
CA ARG A 730 -44.10 -10.66 -29.01
C ARG A 730 -45.47 -10.09 -28.63
N LEU A 731 -45.68 -9.76 -27.35
CA LEU A 731 -46.93 -9.15 -26.86
C LEU A 731 -47.10 -7.73 -27.41
N PHE A 732 -46.00 -6.98 -27.56
CA PHE A 732 -45.99 -5.66 -28.20
C PHE A 732 -46.21 -5.74 -29.71
N TRP A 733 -45.67 -6.76 -30.38
CA TRP A 733 -45.75 -6.92 -31.83
C TRP A 733 -47.12 -7.42 -32.33
N THR A 734 -47.84 -8.23 -31.54
CA THR A 734 -49.12 -8.82 -31.99
C THR A 734 -50.20 -7.78 -32.33
N PRO A 735 -50.47 -6.75 -31.50
CA PRO A 735 -51.43 -5.68 -31.84
C PRO A 735 -50.93 -4.75 -32.95
N LEU A 736 -49.62 -4.64 -33.13
CA LEU A 736 -49.00 -3.82 -34.17
C LEU A 736 -49.12 -4.49 -35.55
N LYS A 737 -48.87 -5.81 -35.60
CA LYS A 737 -49.01 -6.63 -36.82
C LYS A 737 -50.46 -6.68 -37.31
N ALA A 738 -51.44 -6.69 -36.41
CA ALA A 738 -52.87 -6.63 -36.73
C ALA A 738 -53.34 -5.25 -37.27
N ARG A 739 -52.46 -4.25 -37.36
CA ARG A 739 -52.74 -2.90 -37.88
C ARG A 739 -51.99 -2.58 -39.17
N LEU A 740 -51.23 -3.52 -39.71
CA LEU A 740 -50.56 -3.40 -41.00
C LEU A 740 -51.45 -4.02 -42.08
N PRO A 741 -51.67 -3.37 -43.24
CA PRO A 741 -52.43 -3.97 -44.34
C PRO A 741 -51.69 -5.20 -44.88
N GLU A 742 -52.45 -6.22 -45.27
CA GLU A 742 -51.91 -7.40 -45.95
C GLU A 742 -51.39 -6.98 -47.33
N SER A 743 -50.15 -7.36 -47.65
CA SER A 743 -49.50 -7.01 -48.91
C SER A 743 -49.82 -8.05 -49.98
N ASP A 744 -50.36 -7.59 -51.11
CA ASP A 744 -50.54 -8.40 -52.32
C ASP A 744 -49.20 -8.94 -52.88
N PRO A 745 -49.24 -9.99 -53.73
CA PRO A 745 -48.04 -10.63 -54.29
C PRO A 745 -47.33 -9.77 -55.36
N PRO A 746 -46.08 -10.12 -55.75
CA PRO A 746 -45.29 -9.31 -56.67
C PRO A 746 -45.71 -9.51 -58.14
N GLU A 747 -45.68 -8.43 -58.92
CA GLU A 747 -45.73 -8.49 -60.38
C GLU A 747 -44.31 -8.58 -60.96
N GLU A 748 -44.16 -9.36 -62.04
CA GLU A 748 -42.93 -9.53 -62.82
C GLU A 748 -42.85 -8.50 -63.97
N ASP A 749 -41.66 -8.36 -64.59
CA ASP A 749 -41.34 -7.34 -65.60
C ASP A 749 -42.23 -7.40 -66.87
N GLY A 750 -42.48 -6.24 -67.49
CA GLY A 750 -43.16 -6.14 -68.79
C GLY A 750 -43.14 -4.75 -69.44
N ASP A 751 -42.16 -4.54 -70.34
CA ASP A 751 -41.99 -3.51 -71.38
C ASP A 751 -43.03 -2.37 -71.58
N GLY A 752 -42.53 -1.14 -71.76
CA GLY A 752 -43.32 -0.04 -72.34
C GLY A 752 -42.55 1.28 -72.49
N LEU A 753 -42.34 1.73 -73.74
CA LEU A 753 -41.83 3.08 -74.07
C LEU A 753 -42.97 4.12 -73.90
N GLU A 754 -42.64 5.33 -73.44
CA GLU A 754 -42.70 6.58 -74.24
C GLU A 754 -42.48 7.84 -73.37
N ASP A 755 -42.08 8.93 -74.04
CA ASP A 755 -41.82 10.25 -73.45
C ASP A 755 -43.13 10.94 -72.99
N CYS A 756 -43.06 11.76 -71.92
CA CYS A 756 -43.28 13.21 -72.04
C CYS A 756 -43.23 13.98 -70.70
N GLU A 757 -42.70 15.19 -70.85
CA GLU A 757 -42.59 16.36 -69.98
C GLU A 757 -43.67 16.68 -68.91
N ASN A 758 -43.30 17.66 -68.06
CA ASN A 758 -44.17 18.62 -67.34
C ASN A 758 -44.91 18.11 -66.08
N GLU A 759 -45.18 18.93 -65.06
CA GLU A 759 -44.49 20.13 -64.50
C GLU A 759 -45.07 20.34 -63.07
N THR A 760 -44.71 21.44 -62.38
CA THR A 760 -45.31 21.94 -61.13
C THR A 760 -45.07 21.10 -59.85
N LYS A 761 -44.41 21.60 -58.78
CA LYS A 761 -44.53 22.82 -57.94
C LYS A 761 -45.61 22.73 -56.84
N THR A 762 -45.15 22.46 -55.61
CA THR A 762 -45.51 23.14 -54.32
C THR A 762 -44.54 22.58 -53.26
N LYS A 763 -43.63 23.30 -52.56
CA LYS A 763 -43.74 24.55 -51.76
C LYS A 763 -44.94 24.47 -50.80
N ASP A 764 -44.78 24.42 -49.47
CA ASP A 764 -44.02 25.34 -48.59
C ASP A 764 -43.32 24.58 -47.43
N LYS A 765 -42.19 25.00 -46.83
CA LYS A 765 -41.72 26.29 -46.25
C LYS A 765 -42.31 26.65 -44.86
N LEU A 766 -41.51 26.45 -43.81
CA LEU A 766 -40.98 27.45 -42.83
C LEU A 766 -40.10 26.67 -41.82
N ASN A 767 -38.76 26.79 -41.85
CA ASN A 767 -37.90 27.80 -41.19
C ASN A 767 -37.90 27.67 -39.65
N HIS A 768 -36.77 27.25 -39.04
CA HIS A 768 -35.65 28.11 -38.52
C HIS A 768 -36.08 29.03 -37.36
N VAL A 769 -35.33 29.21 -36.27
CA VAL A 769 -33.90 29.61 -36.25
C VAL A 769 -33.09 28.94 -35.13
N ASP A 770 -31.85 28.68 -35.51
CA ASP A 770 -30.60 28.35 -34.84
C ASP A 770 -30.26 28.98 -33.47
N HIS A 771 -29.37 28.30 -32.75
CA HIS A 771 -28.19 28.95 -32.19
C HIS A 771 -26.94 28.06 -32.30
N GLN A 772 -25.91 28.56 -32.99
CA GLN A 772 -24.60 27.93 -33.08
C GLN A 772 -23.73 28.25 -31.85
N SER A 773 -22.86 27.34 -31.45
CA SER A 773 -21.56 27.69 -30.86
C SER A 773 -20.49 26.65 -31.22
N SER A 774 -19.43 27.11 -31.88
CA SER A 774 -18.31 26.26 -32.33
C SER A 774 -17.29 26.06 -31.20
N ILE A 775 -16.72 24.85 -31.09
CA ILE A 775 -15.47 24.63 -30.35
C ILE A 775 -14.44 23.99 -31.28
N GLN A 776 -13.21 24.50 -31.20
CA GLN A 776 -12.14 24.29 -32.16
C GLN A 776 -11.42 22.94 -31.94
N GLN A 777 -11.01 22.31 -33.04
CA GLN A 777 -10.02 21.23 -33.02
C GLN A 777 -8.62 21.80 -32.79
N ILE A 778 -7.82 21.14 -31.94
CA ILE A 778 -6.37 21.40 -31.78
C ILE A 778 -5.64 20.09 -32.11
N PRO A 779 -4.53 20.11 -32.90
CA PRO A 779 -4.11 18.94 -33.66
C PRO A 779 -3.15 17.99 -32.92
N VAL A 780 -3.29 16.69 -33.20
CA VAL A 780 -2.36 15.64 -32.79
C VAL A 780 -1.04 15.79 -33.55
N ARG A 781 0.08 15.92 -32.83
CA ARG A 781 1.43 15.97 -33.44
C ARG A 781 1.89 14.58 -33.89
N SER A 782 2.36 14.52 -35.14
CA SER A 782 2.84 13.33 -35.83
C SER A 782 4.12 12.73 -35.23
N ALA A 783 4.17 11.40 -35.11
CA ALA A 783 5.40 10.67 -34.81
C ALA A 783 6.36 10.58 -36.02
N VAL A 784 7.66 10.62 -35.76
CA VAL A 784 8.73 10.52 -36.78
C VAL A 784 9.05 9.03 -37.07
N PRO A 785 9.21 8.62 -38.35
CA PRO A 785 9.35 7.20 -38.70
C PRO A 785 10.77 6.65 -38.50
N ARG A 786 10.89 5.44 -37.93
CA ARG A 786 12.14 4.64 -37.96
C ARG A 786 12.24 3.85 -39.27
N LYS A 787 13.36 3.98 -39.97
CA LYS A 787 13.64 3.29 -41.25
C LYS A 787 13.91 1.79 -41.07
N ARG A 788 13.52 1.01 -42.10
CA ARG A 788 13.80 -0.42 -42.30
C ARG A 788 15.18 -0.66 -42.93
N ALA A 789 15.88 -1.68 -42.45
CA ALA A 789 16.76 -2.61 -43.20
C ALA A 789 17.00 -3.82 -42.25
N SER A 790 16.64 -5.09 -42.47
CA SER A 790 16.49 -6.00 -43.63
C SER A 790 17.77 -6.79 -43.99
N LYS A 791 17.70 -8.13 -43.84
CA LYS A 791 18.66 -9.18 -44.31
C LYS A 791 20.02 -9.20 -43.54
N THR A 792 20.79 -10.29 -43.34
CA THR A 792 20.76 -11.77 -43.54
C THR A 792 22.00 -12.37 -42.80
N ALA A 793 22.18 -13.65 -42.45
CA ALA A 793 21.35 -14.89 -42.44
C ALA A 793 22.05 -16.03 -41.63
N SER A 794 21.27 -17.06 -41.26
CA SER A 794 21.67 -18.50 -41.16
C SER A 794 22.60 -19.03 -40.04
N SER A 795 22.53 -20.36 -39.88
CA SER A 795 23.40 -21.32 -39.18
C SER A 795 23.54 -21.30 -37.64
N GLY A 796 22.88 -22.27 -37.00
CA GLY A 796 23.54 -23.12 -35.98
C GLY A 796 24.36 -24.24 -36.67
N PRO A 797 24.69 -25.38 -36.03
CA PRO A 797 24.19 -25.91 -34.75
C PRO A 797 25.26 -26.61 -33.87
N LYS A 798 24.83 -27.48 -32.92
CA LYS A 798 25.58 -28.57 -32.21
C LYS A 798 26.58 -28.13 -31.11
N LYS A 799 26.97 -28.95 -30.13
CA LYS A 799 26.38 -30.11 -29.40
C LYS A 799 27.33 -30.43 -28.22
N ALA A 800 26.80 -30.96 -27.11
CA ALA A 800 27.55 -31.71 -26.07
C ALA A 800 28.61 -30.88 -25.28
N ALA A 801 29.17 -31.33 -24.14
CA ALA A 801 29.12 -32.66 -23.53
C ALA A 801 29.05 -32.64 -21.98
N LYS A 802 28.75 -33.82 -21.42
CA LYS A 802 28.58 -34.16 -20.00
C LYS A 802 29.79 -34.98 -19.53
N ARG A 803 30.36 -34.70 -18.35
CA ARG A 803 31.26 -35.56 -17.53
C ARG A 803 31.43 -34.85 -16.16
N THR A 804 30.99 -35.32 -14.98
CA THR A 804 31.10 -36.60 -14.22
C THR A 804 32.40 -36.76 -13.43
N ALA A 805 32.24 -37.15 -12.15
CA ALA A 805 33.20 -37.85 -11.28
C ALA A 805 34.41 -37.03 -10.75
N ASP A 806 34.94 -37.25 -9.54
CA ASP A 806 34.42 -38.00 -8.38
C ASP A 806 35.20 -37.63 -7.08
N ASP A 807 34.75 -38.20 -5.95
CA ASP A 807 35.52 -38.54 -4.73
C ASP A 807 36.18 -37.45 -3.85
N GLY A 808 36.28 -37.75 -2.55
CA GLY A 808 37.07 -36.93 -1.61
C GLY A 808 36.80 -37.08 -0.11
N VAL A 809 36.45 -38.26 0.39
CA VAL A 809 36.18 -38.49 1.83
C VAL A 809 37.39 -38.16 2.72
N ARG A 810 37.21 -37.31 3.74
CA ARG A 810 37.66 -37.55 5.14
C ARG A 810 37.23 -36.43 6.10
N GLY A 811 36.66 -36.80 7.24
CA GLY A 811 36.47 -35.90 8.37
C GLY A 811 37.32 -36.32 9.58
N VAL A 812 37.77 -35.33 10.36
CA VAL A 812 38.10 -35.35 11.80
C VAL A 812 37.94 -33.87 12.22
N VAL A 813 37.02 -33.42 13.07
CA VAL A 813 36.60 -33.81 14.44
C VAL A 813 37.48 -33.20 15.53
N LEU A 814 36.89 -32.20 16.21
CA LEU A 814 37.14 -31.68 17.57
C LEU A 814 38.37 -30.79 17.86
N GLY A 815 38.05 -29.64 18.47
CA GLY A 815 38.95 -28.76 19.22
C GLY A 815 38.12 -27.72 19.97
N LYS A 816 37.69 -28.03 21.20
CA LYS A 816 37.06 -27.05 22.10
C LYS A 816 38.13 -26.09 22.65
N GLY A 817 37.77 -24.82 22.83
CA GLY A 817 38.52 -23.85 23.62
C GLY A 817 37.55 -22.86 24.26
N GLN A 818 37.66 -22.65 25.56
CA GLN A 818 36.86 -21.69 26.33
C GLN A 818 37.67 -20.40 26.61
N ASP A 819 36.94 -19.43 27.19
CA ASP A 819 37.39 -18.43 28.16
C ASP A 819 37.98 -17.08 27.68
N GLN A 820 37.37 -16.01 28.25
CA GLN A 820 37.93 -14.74 28.73
C GLN A 820 38.77 -13.88 27.75
N GLU A 821 38.45 -12.61 27.48
CA GLU A 821 37.98 -11.52 28.37
C GLU A 821 36.76 -10.73 27.84
#